data_AF-A0A6L5XWU7-F1
#
_entry.id   AF-A0A6L5XWU7-F1
#
_cell.length_a   1.000
_cell.length_b   1.000
_cell.length_c   1.000
_cell.angle_alpha   90.00
_cell.angle_beta   90.00
_cell.angle_gamma   90.00
#
_symmetry.space_group_name_H-M   'P 1'
#
loop_
_entity.id
_entity.type
_entity.pdbx_description
1 polymer ?
#
loop_
_entity_poly.entity_id
_entity_poly.type
_entity_poly.pdbx_seq_one_letter_code
_entity_poly.pdbx_strand_id
1 'polypeptide(L)'
;MRKMNWKKRLSLLMAVTMLCTVSVPARAAEVAKIGIGTESNTATVPYLKQLDKKEWYPVTEQQISDYEKTRKKKIGKASIADVNSAEGFAETKADVFSALYGEYSVQYALIDNGEITLSGQSGFANIKEEKKPTKDSMYGIGSISKIFASTAIMQLVDEGKIDLDKPVVDYVKDFKMLDSRYKEITVRMLLNHSSGLMGSSFSNALLFNDSDTVNHDEFLNILKKQRLKADPGAYSVYCNDGFTLAEIVVERVTNQSFTEYIQKNICKPLKLSNTKTPQDKFDKNKMATAYEGIDEAVPLENFNAIGAGGIYSSAEDLCHLATAYMDNGNKNILSEVSKEATMNRECDRGMWKKTSKETVNYGLGWDSVELYPFSEYGIQALAKGGDTLYYHGSLIVLPELNMAVAVLSADGNSSLNEVLGQGILLRYLKEKGKISSLPTEGSFASYVNAQVHMPADLKENSGYYTCFGGTLKVSITEDGILDLRNVYGVTGQKYTYCGDGKFVDEAGTTVLSFVKEANGKTYLWAEGYSTLPTIGQIYSASYQAQKVEENPLSQKVKDAWEKRNDKLYLVTSEKYSSICYNNSQIVFSIALPSDLEGYINDAKIVNGNLAVATEQIPNMYGRDLRDLDFYKKGKVEYLDTASYTAISEDGIGDLPEKSKFSVTIGKDGQAKWYKIGKNSANKKVKFAIPAKASFAVYDEDFECLTHSYISNKKTITLPENGFIVFAGEKNKKITAVYNTK
;
A
#
# COMPACT_ATOMS: atom_id res chain seq x y z
N MET A 1 0.72 31.80 -15.73
CA MET A 1 1.10 32.07 -14.31
C MET A 1 0.04 32.93 -13.61
N ARG A 2 -1.11 32.36 -13.20
CA ARG A 2 -2.05 33.01 -12.28
C ARG A 2 -2.38 32.05 -11.14
N LYS A 3 -1.89 32.42 -9.95
CA LYS A 3 -2.17 31.91 -8.59
C LYS A 3 -2.44 30.40 -8.44
N MET A 4 -1.37 29.70 -8.05
CA MET A 4 -1.32 28.26 -7.73
C MET A 4 -1.32 28.08 -6.21
N ASN A 5 -2.48 27.73 -5.65
CA ASN A 5 -2.73 27.22 -4.29
C ASN A 5 -4.21 26.76 -4.27
N TRP A 6 -4.66 25.74 -3.54
CA TRP A 6 -3.94 24.78 -2.70
C TRP A 6 -4.41 23.35 -3.00
N LYS A 7 -3.85 22.30 -2.39
CA LYS A 7 -3.70 20.96 -3.00
C LYS A 7 -2.96 20.84 -4.35
N LYS A 8 -2.44 21.91 -4.98
CA LYS A 8 -1.38 21.85 -6.05
C LYS A 8 -0.01 21.34 -5.54
N ARG A 9 -0.07 20.56 -4.47
CA ARG A 9 0.75 20.64 -3.25
C ARG A 9 0.49 19.47 -2.29
N LEU A 10 -0.70 18.85 -2.32
CA LEU A 10 -1.11 17.83 -1.34
C LEU A 10 -1.38 16.47 -2.03
N SER A 11 -0.36 15.74 -2.47
CA SER A 11 1.09 16.04 -2.37
C SER A 11 1.84 15.08 -3.28
N LEU A 12 2.21 15.51 -4.50
CA LEU A 12 2.71 14.58 -5.53
C LEU A 12 1.78 13.34 -5.71
N LEU A 13 0.48 13.53 -5.47
CA LEU A 13 -0.56 12.49 -5.35
C LEU A 13 -0.29 11.35 -4.34
N MET A 14 0.70 11.43 -3.44
CA MET A 14 1.29 10.26 -2.74
C MET A 14 1.82 9.15 -3.68
N ALA A 15 1.74 9.38 -5.00
CA ALA A 15 1.62 8.35 -6.04
C ALA A 15 2.07 8.88 -7.43
N VAL A 16 3.05 8.33 -8.15
CA VAL A 16 4.40 8.00 -7.66
C VAL A 16 4.37 7.07 -6.45
N THR A 17 3.83 5.86 -6.68
CA THR A 17 3.36 4.90 -5.65
C THR A 17 4.55 4.22 -4.96
N MET A 18 5.40 5.07 -4.39
CA MET A 18 6.84 5.06 -4.53
C MET A 18 7.32 4.71 -5.96
N LEU A 19 8.03 5.60 -6.67
CA LEU A 19 8.73 5.26 -7.95
C LEU A 19 9.93 4.30 -7.74
N CYS A 20 10.24 4.01 -6.49
CA CYS A 20 11.03 2.88 -6.03
C CYS A 20 10.33 2.39 -4.77
N THR A 21 9.76 1.17 -4.68
CA THR A 21 9.37 0.59 -3.37
C THR A 21 10.56 0.43 -2.41
N VAL A 22 11.76 0.81 -2.86
CA VAL A 22 12.83 1.36 -2.01
C VAL A 22 12.74 2.90 -1.90
N SER A 23 11.79 3.42 -1.13
CA SER A 23 11.92 4.79 -0.60
C SER A 23 11.20 4.94 0.73
N VAL A 24 11.96 4.68 1.80
CA VAL A 24 11.72 5.03 3.21
C VAL A 24 10.66 6.13 3.41
N PRO A 25 9.63 5.94 4.26
CA PRO A 25 8.72 7.04 4.62
C PRO A 25 9.53 8.22 5.17
N ALA A 26 9.14 9.44 4.80
CA ALA A 26 9.97 10.66 4.87
C ALA A 26 10.24 11.21 6.30
N ARG A 27 10.77 10.35 7.19
CA ARG A 27 11.21 10.63 8.57
C ARG A 27 12.68 10.25 8.84
N ALA A 28 13.36 9.58 7.91
CA ALA A 28 14.68 8.97 8.15
C ALA A 28 15.90 9.83 7.75
N ALA A 29 15.82 11.16 7.86
CA ALA A 29 16.87 12.08 7.39
C ALA A 29 17.89 12.52 8.47
N GLU A 30 17.88 11.95 9.68
CA GLU A 30 18.49 12.61 10.85
C GLU A 30 19.50 11.78 11.68
N VAL A 31 19.89 10.56 11.25
CA VAL A 31 20.70 9.66 12.11
C VAL A 31 22.13 9.46 11.59
N ALA A 32 22.89 10.55 11.63
CA ALA A 32 24.35 10.54 11.50
C ALA A 32 25.00 11.32 12.67
N LYS A 33 24.64 10.99 13.91
CA LYS A 33 25.29 11.46 15.16
C LYS A 33 24.80 10.72 16.42
N ILE A 34 25.05 9.41 16.51
CA ILE A 34 25.01 8.68 17.78
C ILE A 34 26.40 8.06 17.96
N GLY A 35 27.14 8.55 18.97
CA GLY A 35 28.58 8.41 19.01
C GLY A 35 29.07 7.02 19.44
N ILE A 36 29.86 6.40 18.57
CA ILE A 36 30.95 5.49 18.95
C ILE A 36 32.21 6.11 18.34
N GLY A 37 33.20 6.45 19.16
CA GLY A 37 34.21 7.43 18.79
C GLY A 37 35.40 6.88 18.01
N THR A 38 35.81 7.59 16.96
CA THR A 38 37.21 7.96 16.69
C THR A 38 37.24 9.36 16.04
N GLU A 39 38.36 10.06 16.16
CA GLU A 39 38.46 11.51 15.95
C GLU A 39 38.66 11.91 14.48
N SER A 40 37.94 12.91 13.98
CA SER A 40 38.52 14.20 13.52
C SER A 40 37.55 15.12 12.72
N ASN A 41 37.56 16.39 13.13
CA ASN A 41 37.34 17.64 12.37
C ASN A 41 36.12 17.90 11.44
N THR A 42 35.24 18.77 11.98
CA THR A 42 34.74 20.02 11.35
C THR A 42 33.92 19.99 10.06
N ALA A 43 32.59 19.91 10.22
CA ALA A 43 31.64 20.83 9.58
C ALA A 43 30.30 20.84 10.36
N THR A 44 29.76 22.02 10.68
CA THR A 44 28.58 22.17 11.55
C THR A 44 27.54 23.13 10.98
N VAL A 45 26.26 22.70 11.01
CA VAL A 45 25.04 23.54 10.97
C VAL A 45 24.89 24.50 9.77
N PRO A 46 24.20 24.06 8.69
CA PRO A 46 23.20 24.96 8.10
C PRO A 46 21.90 24.33 7.53
N TYR A 47 21.64 23.02 7.63
CA TYR A 47 20.49 22.40 6.90
C TYR A 47 19.11 22.58 7.58
N LEU A 48 19.03 22.62 8.92
CA LEU A 48 17.75 22.78 9.64
C LEU A 48 17.02 24.11 9.34
N LYS A 49 17.74 25.14 8.86
CA LYS A 49 17.14 26.43 8.44
C LYS A 49 16.38 26.37 7.11
N GLN A 50 16.34 25.23 6.42
CA GLN A 50 15.50 25.04 5.22
C GLN A 50 14.13 24.41 5.50
N LEU A 51 13.89 23.84 6.69
CA LEU A 51 12.58 23.31 7.08
C LEU A 51 11.57 24.44 7.38
N ASP A 52 12.05 25.60 7.83
CA ASP A 52 11.29 26.83 8.17
C ASP A 52 10.60 27.52 6.97
N LYS A 53 10.53 26.86 5.79
CA LYS A 53 9.96 27.41 4.54
C LYS A 53 9.08 26.44 3.73
N LYS A 54 8.72 25.29 4.28
CA LYS A 54 7.61 24.48 3.75
C LYS A 54 6.52 24.39 4.82
N GLU A 55 5.39 25.04 4.52
CA GLU A 55 4.23 25.18 5.40
C GLU A 55 3.57 23.81 5.67
N TRP A 56 4.09 23.10 6.67
CA TRP A 56 3.33 22.25 7.60
C TRP A 56 3.55 22.85 8.99
N TYR A 57 2.57 22.77 9.89
CA TYR A 57 2.56 23.55 11.14
C TYR A 57 3.88 23.50 11.93
N PRO A 58 4.38 24.65 12.45
CA PRO A 58 5.68 24.70 13.12
C PRO A 58 5.64 23.95 14.44
N VAL A 59 6.14 22.72 14.43
CA VAL A 59 6.57 22.03 15.65
C VAL A 59 7.75 22.83 16.20
N THR A 60 7.57 23.47 17.34
CA THR A 60 8.60 24.33 17.93
C THR A 60 9.86 23.51 18.26
N GLU A 61 11.04 24.13 18.22
CA GLU A 61 12.30 23.48 18.66
C GLU A 61 12.17 22.87 20.07
N GLN A 62 11.37 23.50 20.93
CA GLN A 62 11.03 23.00 22.25
C GLN A 62 10.21 21.69 22.19
N GLN A 63 9.17 21.61 21.34
CA GLN A 63 8.40 20.38 21.14
C GLN A 63 9.22 19.25 20.50
N ILE A 64 10.13 19.55 19.57
CA ILE A 64 11.07 18.56 19.00
C ILE A 64 12.04 18.07 20.09
N SER A 65 12.62 18.98 20.87
CA SER A 65 13.50 18.68 22.02
C SER A 65 12.80 17.86 23.11
N ASP A 66 11.53 18.14 23.39
CA ASP A 66 10.77 17.44 24.43
C ASP A 66 10.23 16.09 23.91
N TYR A 67 9.89 15.98 22.61
CA TYR A 67 9.65 14.71 21.94
C TYR A 67 10.90 13.83 21.99
N GLU A 68 12.06 14.37 21.60
CA GLU A 68 13.34 13.66 21.70
C GLU A 68 13.70 13.25 23.12
N LYS A 69 13.55 14.14 24.12
CA LYS A 69 13.82 13.81 25.52
C LYS A 69 12.89 12.73 26.04
N THR A 70 11.62 12.76 25.66
CA THR A 70 10.62 11.76 26.08
C THR A 70 10.86 10.42 25.39
N ARG A 71 11.15 10.44 24.08
CA ARG A 71 11.58 9.29 23.25
C ARG A 71 12.85 8.65 23.84
N LYS A 72 13.90 9.44 24.11
CA LYS A 72 15.14 9.00 24.78
C LYS A 72 14.96 8.55 26.24
N LYS A 73 13.84 8.90 26.90
CA LYS A 73 13.46 8.40 28.23
C LYS A 73 12.68 7.08 28.20
N LYS A 74 11.91 6.84 27.12
CA LYS A 74 11.04 5.66 26.95
C LYS A 74 11.69 4.53 26.15
N ILE A 75 12.63 4.84 25.27
CA ILE A 75 13.53 3.84 24.67
C ILE A 75 14.47 3.35 25.79
N GLY A 76 14.48 2.04 26.03
CA GLY A 76 15.46 1.43 26.93
C GLY A 76 16.88 1.65 26.41
N LYS A 77 17.91 1.46 27.26
CA LYS A 77 19.29 1.43 26.73
C LYS A 77 19.37 0.31 25.70
N ALA A 78 19.59 0.64 24.42
CA ALA A 78 19.83 -0.33 23.38
C ALA A 78 20.96 -1.27 23.82
N SER A 79 20.69 -2.57 23.75
CA SER A 79 21.69 -3.62 23.91
C SER A 79 22.73 -3.46 22.80
N ILE A 80 24.02 -3.31 23.15
CA ILE A 80 25.10 -3.44 22.16
C ILE A 80 25.48 -4.93 22.11
N ALA A 81 24.56 -5.72 21.55
CA ALA A 81 24.81 -7.12 21.24
C ALA A 81 25.76 -7.24 20.03
N ASP A 82 26.28 -8.44 19.77
CA ASP A 82 27.07 -8.68 18.57
C ASP A 82 26.18 -8.62 17.31
N VAL A 83 26.21 -7.50 16.61
CA VAL A 83 25.45 -7.26 15.37
C VAL A 83 25.90 -8.13 14.18
N ASN A 84 26.94 -8.96 14.36
CA ASN A 84 27.29 -10.02 13.41
C ASN A 84 26.48 -11.31 13.63
N SER A 85 25.94 -11.51 14.83
CA SER A 85 25.06 -12.64 15.15
C SER A 85 23.61 -12.37 14.73
N ALA A 86 22.83 -13.43 14.47
CA ALA A 86 21.43 -13.31 14.09
C ALA A 86 20.58 -12.69 15.21
N GLU A 87 20.76 -13.16 16.45
CA GLU A 87 20.09 -12.66 17.65
C GLU A 87 20.46 -11.20 17.94
N GLY A 88 21.76 -10.89 18.00
CA GLY A 88 22.23 -9.54 18.31
C GLY A 88 21.89 -8.52 17.22
N PHE A 89 21.84 -8.92 15.95
CA PHE A 89 21.27 -8.10 14.88
C PHE A 89 19.77 -7.88 15.08
N ALA A 90 18.99 -8.94 15.34
CA ALA A 90 17.54 -8.85 15.52
C ALA A 90 17.16 -7.89 16.66
N GLU A 91 17.77 -8.04 17.84
CA GLU A 91 17.55 -7.15 18.99
C GLU A 91 17.88 -5.70 18.64
N THR A 92 19.12 -5.46 18.15
CA THR A 92 19.62 -4.12 17.85
C THR A 92 18.78 -3.43 16.78
N LYS A 93 18.31 -4.18 15.76
CA LYS A 93 17.50 -3.62 14.68
C LYS A 93 16.04 -3.42 15.08
N ALA A 94 15.44 -4.31 15.86
CA ALA A 94 14.11 -4.11 16.41
C ALA A 94 14.02 -2.85 17.29
N ASP A 95 15.05 -2.61 18.12
CA ASP A 95 15.20 -1.36 18.86
C ASP A 95 15.35 -0.15 17.93
N VAL A 96 16.12 -0.26 16.84
CA VAL A 96 16.30 0.79 15.83
C VAL A 96 15.01 1.12 15.06
N PHE A 97 14.18 0.13 14.71
CA PHE A 97 12.88 0.35 14.06
C PHE A 97 11.98 1.18 14.97
N SER A 98 11.81 0.70 16.20
CA SER A 98 11.02 1.35 17.25
C SER A 98 11.57 2.75 17.61
N ALA A 99 12.89 2.89 17.64
CA ALA A 99 13.55 4.13 18.03
C ALA A 99 13.54 5.18 16.92
N LEU A 100 13.88 4.82 15.67
CA LEU A 100 14.20 5.77 14.59
C LEU A 100 13.05 6.02 13.63
N TYR A 101 12.31 4.98 13.25
CA TYR A 101 11.34 5.03 12.15
C TYR A 101 9.91 5.38 12.58
N GLY A 102 9.66 5.38 13.90
CA GLY A 102 8.37 5.74 14.49
C GLY A 102 7.47 4.54 14.79
N GLU A 103 7.93 3.32 14.47
CA GLU A 103 7.20 2.10 14.76
C GLU A 103 6.89 1.97 16.25
N TYR A 104 5.63 1.78 16.60
CA TYR A 104 5.22 1.72 17.99
C TYR A 104 5.64 0.40 18.63
N SER A 105 5.60 -0.69 17.85
CA SER A 105 6.14 -1.98 18.25
C SER A 105 6.49 -2.84 17.05
N VAL A 106 7.49 -3.69 17.22
CA VAL A 106 7.92 -4.71 16.25
C VAL A 106 8.06 -6.05 16.94
N GLN A 107 7.74 -7.14 16.24
CA GLN A 107 7.85 -8.52 16.66
C GLN A 107 8.52 -9.33 15.55
N TYR A 108 9.44 -10.22 15.90
CA TYR A 108 10.13 -11.10 14.95
C TYR A 108 10.23 -12.52 15.48
N ALA A 109 10.24 -13.49 14.58
CA ALA A 109 10.51 -14.89 14.89
C ALA A 109 11.26 -15.57 13.73
N LEU A 110 12.13 -16.53 14.04
CA LEU A 110 12.80 -17.42 13.09
C LEU A 110 12.57 -18.88 13.53
N ILE A 111 12.17 -19.70 12.57
CA ILE A 111 11.99 -21.15 12.72
C ILE A 111 13.07 -21.89 11.93
N ASP A 112 13.60 -22.96 12.50
CA ASP A 112 14.58 -23.86 11.87
C ASP A 112 14.15 -25.30 12.16
N ASN A 113 13.95 -26.11 11.10
CA ASN A 113 13.50 -27.50 11.18
C ASN A 113 12.25 -27.73 12.06
N GLY A 114 11.33 -26.76 12.06
CA GLY A 114 10.05 -26.82 12.80
C GLY A 114 10.08 -26.26 14.22
N GLU A 115 11.24 -25.85 14.74
CA GLU A 115 11.41 -25.26 16.08
C GLU A 115 11.69 -23.75 15.99
N ILE A 116 11.03 -22.94 16.83
CA ILE A 116 11.32 -21.50 16.94
C ILE A 116 12.67 -21.34 17.63
N THR A 117 13.71 -20.95 16.89
CA THR A 117 15.08 -20.80 17.43
C THR A 117 15.45 -19.36 17.80
N LEU A 118 14.69 -18.38 17.33
CA LEU A 118 14.81 -16.97 17.72
C LEU A 118 13.40 -16.36 17.73
N SER A 119 13.06 -15.61 18.78
CA SER A 119 11.78 -14.90 18.91
C SER A 119 11.98 -13.68 19.79
N GLY A 120 11.44 -12.53 19.40
CA GLY A 120 11.65 -11.29 20.13
C GLY A 120 10.73 -10.17 19.70
N GLN A 121 10.75 -9.08 20.47
CA GLN A 121 9.90 -7.93 20.23
C GLN A 121 10.46 -6.67 20.91
N SER A 122 10.24 -5.50 20.30
CA SER A 122 10.61 -4.20 20.85
C SER A 122 9.47 -3.17 20.73
N GLY A 123 9.63 -2.03 21.39
CA GLY A 123 8.62 -0.97 21.51
C GLY A 123 7.51 -1.25 22.54
N PHE A 124 6.35 -0.67 22.30
CA PHE A 124 5.15 -0.68 23.16
C PHE A 124 3.91 -1.08 22.37
N ALA A 125 3.27 -2.18 22.75
CA ALA A 125 1.95 -2.56 22.25
C ALA A 125 0.84 -1.65 22.79
N ASN A 126 1.08 -0.89 23.87
CA ASN A 126 0.30 0.29 24.23
C ASN A 126 1.18 1.32 24.98
N ILE A 127 1.40 2.49 24.39
CA ILE A 127 2.22 3.60 24.93
C ILE A 127 1.63 4.19 26.22
N LYS A 128 0.29 4.23 26.34
CA LYS A 128 -0.42 4.85 27.48
C LYS A 128 -0.43 3.97 28.71
N GLU A 129 -0.47 2.66 28.50
CA GLU A 129 -0.39 1.63 29.55
C GLU A 129 1.06 1.17 29.79
N GLU A 130 2.02 1.67 29.02
CA GLU A 130 3.42 1.20 28.94
C GLU A 130 3.53 -0.33 28.73
N LYS A 131 2.51 -0.91 28.10
CA LYS A 131 2.40 -2.34 27.81
C LYS A 131 3.36 -2.69 26.68
N LYS A 132 4.33 -3.56 26.97
CA LYS A 132 5.21 -4.15 25.95
C LYS A 132 4.45 -5.17 25.09
N PRO A 133 4.82 -5.35 23.82
CA PRO A 133 4.40 -6.52 23.05
C PRO A 133 4.88 -7.82 23.72
N THR A 134 4.23 -8.93 23.37
CA THR A 134 4.67 -10.30 23.71
C THR A 134 4.66 -11.14 22.44
N LYS A 135 5.17 -12.38 22.49
CA LYS A 135 5.09 -13.35 21.39
C LYS A 135 3.66 -13.70 20.94
N ASP A 136 2.67 -13.41 21.80
CA ASP A 136 1.25 -13.61 21.53
C ASP A 136 0.52 -12.32 21.13
N SER A 137 1.25 -11.19 21.00
CA SER A 137 0.73 -9.96 20.39
C SER A 137 0.44 -10.19 18.92
N MET A 138 -0.72 -9.70 18.46
CA MET A 138 -1.21 -9.84 17.10
C MET A 138 -1.13 -8.50 16.36
N TYR A 139 -0.81 -8.57 15.08
CA TYR A 139 -0.73 -7.45 14.15
C TYR A 139 -1.62 -7.75 12.94
N GLY A 140 -2.13 -6.74 12.25
CA GLY A 140 -2.65 -6.94 10.89
C GLY A 140 -1.51 -7.37 9.97
N ILE A 141 -1.62 -8.53 9.33
CA ILE A 141 -0.53 -9.04 8.47
C ILE A 141 -0.65 -8.54 7.03
N GLY A 142 -1.65 -7.69 6.77
CA GLY A 142 -1.99 -7.18 5.45
C GLY A 142 -1.98 -8.30 4.41
N SER A 143 -1.26 -8.06 3.32
CA SER A 143 -1.22 -8.98 2.19
C SER A 143 -0.50 -10.33 2.40
N ILE A 144 0.06 -10.61 3.58
CA ILE A 144 0.42 -12.00 3.95
C ILE A 144 -0.84 -12.89 4.05
N SER A 145 -2.02 -12.29 4.26
CA SER A 145 -3.33 -12.98 4.19
C SER A 145 -3.54 -13.76 2.89
N LYS A 146 -2.91 -13.33 1.78
CA LYS A 146 -2.96 -14.01 0.48
C LYS A 146 -2.37 -15.41 0.51
N ILE A 147 -1.41 -15.68 1.40
CA ILE A 147 -0.86 -17.02 1.61
C ILE A 147 -1.92 -17.96 2.18
N PHE A 148 -2.74 -17.52 3.14
CA PHE A 148 -3.86 -18.33 3.65
C PHE A 148 -4.92 -18.61 2.57
N ALA A 149 -5.23 -17.62 1.73
CA ALA A 149 -6.16 -17.81 0.61
C ALA A 149 -5.60 -18.77 -0.44
N SER A 150 -4.30 -18.66 -0.77
CA SER A 150 -3.60 -19.60 -1.65
C SER A 150 -3.60 -21.02 -1.06
N THR A 151 -3.20 -21.19 0.21
CA THR A 151 -3.28 -22.48 0.93
C THR A 151 -4.68 -23.08 0.87
N ALA A 152 -5.73 -22.29 1.12
CA ALA A 152 -7.11 -22.78 1.09
C ALA A 152 -7.55 -23.25 -0.31
N ILE A 153 -7.17 -22.52 -1.37
CA ILE A 153 -7.41 -22.97 -2.75
C ILE A 153 -6.63 -24.25 -3.04
N MET A 154 -5.35 -24.32 -2.67
CA MET A 154 -4.50 -25.49 -2.94
C MET A 154 -4.93 -26.73 -2.14
N GLN A 155 -5.46 -26.57 -0.91
CA GLN A 155 -6.13 -27.66 -0.18
C GLN A 155 -7.34 -28.21 -0.96
N LEU A 156 -8.12 -27.34 -1.59
CA LEU A 156 -9.25 -27.74 -2.42
C LEU A 156 -8.82 -28.34 -3.79
N VAL A 157 -7.60 -28.04 -4.25
CA VAL A 157 -6.97 -28.71 -5.39
C VAL A 157 -6.54 -30.12 -5.02
N ASP A 158 -5.90 -30.31 -3.85
CA ASP A 158 -5.56 -31.64 -3.32
C ASP A 158 -6.81 -32.51 -3.08
N GLU A 159 -7.92 -31.90 -2.64
CA GLU A 159 -9.23 -32.58 -2.51
C GLU A 159 -9.94 -32.83 -3.87
N GLY A 160 -9.38 -32.39 -5.00
CA GLY A 160 -9.97 -32.54 -6.34
C GLY A 160 -11.25 -31.71 -6.55
N LYS A 161 -11.53 -30.74 -5.68
CA LYS A 161 -12.71 -29.86 -5.74
C LYS A 161 -12.48 -28.62 -6.59
N ILE A 162 -11.23 -28.16 -6.68
CA ILE A 162 -10.79 -27.08 -7.56
C ILE A 162 -9.77 -27.63 -8.54
N ASP A 163 -9.94 -27.22 -9.79
CA ASP A 163 -8.94 -27.29 -10.85
C ASP A 163 -8.46 -25.86 -11.10
N LEU A 164 -7.15 -25.64 -10.94
CA LEU A 164 -6.51 -24.31 -11.06
C LEU A 164 -6.75 -23.68 -12.43
N ASP A 165 -6.81 -24.49 -13.49
CA ASP A 165 -6.85 -24.03 -14.87
C ASP A 165 -8.29 -23.99 -15.43
N LYS A 166 -9.30 -24.26 -14.58
CA LYS A 166 -10.71 -23.99 -14.91
C LYS A 166 -11.12 -22.54 -14.63
N PRO A 167 -12.06 -21.99 -15.42
CA PRO A 167 -12.63 -20.68 -15.18
C PRO A 167 -13.26 -20.51 -13.80
N VAL A 168 -13.11 -19.32 -13.20
CA VAL A 168 -13.74 -18.96 -11.91
C VAL A 168 -15.27 -19.05 -11.98
N VAL A 169 -15.86 -18.79 -13.15
CA VAL A 169 -17.30 -18.94 -13.42
C VAL A 169 -17.80 -20.38 -13.30
N ASP A 170 -16.90 -21.37 -13.25
CA ASP A 170 -17.28 -22.76 -12.96
C ASP A 170 -17.65 -22.96 -11.49
N TYR A 171 -17.08 -22.15 -10.59
CA TYR A 171 -17.31 -22.20 -9.14
C TYR A 171 -18.24 -21.06 -8.65
N VAL A 172 -18.17 -19.87 -9.25
CA VAL A 172 -18.93 -18.67 -8.86
C VAL A 172 -19.90 -18.26 -9.98
N LYS A 173 -21.09 -18.86 -10.01
CA LYS A 173 -22.06 -18.75 -11.14
C LYS A 173 -22.66 -17.36 -11.35
N ASP A 174 -22.62 -16.52 -10.32
CA ASP A 174 -23.08 -15.13 -10.29
C ASP A 174 -21.95 -14.11 -10.56
N PHE A 175 -20.68 -14.54 -10.64
CA PHE A 175 -19.58 -13.68 -11.09
C PHE A 175 -19.82 -13.23 -12.54
N LYS A 176 -19.84 -11.91 -12.74
CA LYS A 176 -20.08 -11.23 -14.02
C LYS A 176 -19.29 -9.93 -14.06
N MET A 177 -18.91 -9.50 -15.26
CA MET A 177 -18.32 -8.19 -15.55
C MET A 177 -18.96 -7.60 -16.81
N LEU A 178 -18.67 -6.33 -17.13
CA LEU A 178 -19.09 -5.73 -18.40
C LEU A 178 -18.38 -6.36 -19.61
N ASP A 179 -17.18 -6.88 -19.39
CA ASP A 179 -16.26 -7.39 -20.41
C ASP A 179 -16.31 -8.92 -20.49
N SER A 180 -16.79 -9.48 -21.61
CA SER A 180 -17.06 -10.91 -21.76
C SER A 180 -15.88 -11.84 -21.50
N ARG A 181 -14.64 -11.33 -21.58
CA ARG A 181 -13.40 -12.07 -21.28
C ARG A 181 -13.30 -12.53 -19.82
N TYR A 182 -14.12 -11.99 -18.90
CA TYR A 182 -14.16 -12.44 -17.50
C TYR A 182 -14.39 -13.96 -17.35
N LYS A 183 -14.98 -14.60 -18.35
CA LYS A 183 -15.25 -16.04 -18.40
C LYS A 183 -13.99 -16.89 -18.66
N GLU A 184 -12.88 -16.27 -19.04
CA GLU A 184 -11.60 -16.94 -19.30
C GLU A 184 -10.65 -16.86 -18.10
N ILE A 185 -10.98 -16.05 -17.08
CA ILE A 185 -10.20 -15.95 -15.83
C ILE A 185 -10.26 -17.30 -15.10
N THR A 186 -9.12 -17.96 -14.97
CA THR A 186 -8.98 -19.21 -14.21
C THR A 186 -8.66 -18.96 -12.74
N VAL A 187 -8.78 -19.97 -11.89
CA VAL A 187 -8.42 -19.85 -10.46
C VAL A 187 -6.92 -19.57 -10.30
N ARG A 188 -6.04 -20.15 -11.14
CA ARG A 188 -4.61 -19.85 -11.19
C ARG A 188 -4.34 -18.36 -11.41
N MET A 189 -5.10 -17.74 -12.32
CA MET A 189 -4.95 -16.32 -12.67
C MET A 189 -5.32 -15.37 -11.52
N LEU A 190 -6.11 -15.83 -10.54
CA LEU A 190 -6.33 -15.10 -9.30
C LEU A 190 -5.07 -15.08 -8.43
N LEU A 191 -4.46 -16.26 -8.25
CA LEU A 191 -3.35 -16.47 -7.32
C LEU A 191 -2.00 -15.93 -7.83
N ASN A 192 -1.74 -15.98 -9.14
CA ASN A 192 -0.53 -15.43 -9.76
C ASN A 192 -0.69 -13.99 -10.28
N HIS A 193 -1.78 -13.31 -9.91
CA HIS A 193 -2.07 -11.93 -10.30
C HIS A 193 -2.21 -11.67 -11.82
N SER A 194 -2.54 -12.66 -12.65
CA SER A 194 -2.69 -12.48 -14.12
C SER A 194 -4.13 -12.36 -14.65
N SER A 195 -5.13 -12.23 -13.78
CA SER A 195 -6.57 -12.19 -14.13
C SER A 195 -7.03 -11.03 -15.03
N GLY A 196 -6.23 -9.99 -15.24
CA GLY A 196 -6.62 -8.81 -16.01
C GLY A 196 -7.63 -7.88 -15.33
N LEU A 197 -8.01 -8.14 -14.07
CA LEU A 197 -8.87 -7.28 -13.25
C LEU A 197 -8.26 -5.88 -13.02
N MET A 198 -9.09 -4.86 -12.82
CA MET A 198 -8.63 -3.47 -12.67
C MET A 198 -7.66 -3.29 -11.48
N GLY A 199 -8.00 -3.80 -10.29
CA GLY A 199 -7.04 -3.96 -9.19
C GLY A 199 -7.64 -4.18 -7.80
N SER A 200 -8.20 -3.12 -7.19
CA SER A 200 -8.68 -3.11 -5.80
C SER A 200 -9.98 -2.30 -5.63
N SER A 201 -11.01 -2.97 -5.10
CA SER A 201 -12.36 -2.46 -4.88
C SER A 201 -12.68 -2.36 -3.38
N PHE A 202 -12.06 -1.40 -2.70
CA PHE A 202 -12.04 -1.29 -1.23
C PHE A 202 -13.15 -0.45 -0.59
N SER A 203 -14.18 -0.07 -1.34
CA SER A 203 -15.33 0.64 -0.78
C SER A 203 -15.95 -0.13 0.40
N ASN A 204 -15.99 0.50 1.57
CA ASN A 204 -16.40 -0.07 2.86
C ASN A 204 -15.58 -1.27 3.38
N ALA A 205 -14.39 -1.56 2.81
CA ALA A 205 -13.55 -2.68 3.26
C ALA A 205 -12.78 -2.36 4.56
N LEU A 206 -12.20 -1.17 4.64
CA LEU A 206 -11.34 -0.71 5.74
C LEU A 206 -12.15 0.10 6.76
N LEU A 207 -12.51 -0.54 7.88
CA LEU A 207 -13.38 0.03 8.91
C LEU A 207 -12.73 -0.02 10.29
N PHE A 208 -12.97 1.00 11.11
CA PHE A 208 -12.59 1.02 12.52
C PHE A 208 -13.55 0.17 13.35
N ASN A 209 -13.04 -0.89 14.00
CA ASN A 209 -13.70 -1.73 15.00
C ASN A 209 -15.09 -2.26 14.58
N ASP A 210 -15.28 -2.50 13.28
CA ASP A 210 -16.55 -2.81 12.65
C ASP A 210 -16.32 -3.94 11.61
N SER A 211 -16.85 -5.13 11.90
CA SER A 211 -16.60 -6.37 11.15
C SER A 211 -17.72 -6.65 10.12
N ASP A 212 -18.13 -5.63 9.40
CA ASP A 212 -19.27 -5.69 8.50
C ASP A 212 -18.86 -6.25 7.13
N THR A 213 -19.66 -7.19 6.61
CA THR A 213 -19.42 -7.91 5.37
C THR A 213 -19.82 -7.11 4.12
N VAL A 214 -20.37 -5.90 4.25
CA VAL A 214 -20.88 -5.09 3.13
C VAL A 214 -19.91 -4.94 1.93
N ASN A 215 -18.59 -4.92 2.13
CA ASN A 215 -17.63 -4.92 1.01
C ASN A 215 -17.66 -6.24 0.23
N HIS A 216 -17.57 -7.37 0.95
CA HIS A 216 -17.66 -8.73 0.41
C HIS A 216 -19.03 -8.96 -0.28
N ASP A 217 -20.13 -8.59 0.38
CA ASP A 217 -21.48 -8.87 -0.09
C ASP A 217 -21.84 -8.10 -1.38
N GLU A 218 -21.27 -6.90 -1.57
CA GLU A 218 -21.42 -6.09 -2.79
C GLU A 218 -20.28 -6.29 -3.81
N PHE A 219 -19.24 -7.07 -3.49
CA PHE A 219 -18.04 -7.19 -4.31
C PHE A 219 -18.33 -7.63 -5.75
N LEU A 220 -19.15 -8.67 -5.94
CA LEU A 220 -19.55 -9.13 -7.26
C LEU A 220 -20.42 -8.09 -8.02
N ASN A 221 -21.17 -7.24 -7.30
CA ASN A 221 -21.90 -6.13 -7.92
C ASN A 221 -20.97 -4.98 -8.35
N ILE A 222 -19.82 -4.80 -7.70
CA ILE A 222 -18.77 -3.86 -8.12
C ILE A 222 -18.09 -4.39 -9.39
N LEU A 223 -17.61 -5.64 -9.39
CA LEU A 223 -16.97 -6.25 -10.56
C LEU A 223 -17.89 -6.27 -11.79
N LYS A 224 -19.20 -6.45 -11.59
CA LYS A 224 -20.23 -6.37 -12.65
C LYS A 224 -20.25 -5.05 -13.41
N LYS A 225 -19.77 -3.96 -12.82
CA LYS A 225 -19.65 -2.62 -13.45
C LYS A 225 -18.26 -2.36 -14.05
N GLN A 226 -17.29 -3.25 -13.85
CA GLN A 226 -15.94 -3.10 -14.34
C GLN A 226 -15.73 -3.88 -15.65
N ARG A 227 -14.66 -3.50 -16.37
CA ARG A 227 -14.08 -4.24 -17.50
C ARG A 227 -12.72 -4.82 -17.09
N LEU A 228 -12.04 -5.52 -17.98
CA LEU A 228 -10.63 -5.88 -17.79
C LEU A 228 -9.69 -4.80 -18.34
N LYS A 229 -8.48 -4.69 -17.79
CA LYS A 229 -7.38 -3.86 -18.31
C LYS A 229 -6.49 -4.60 -19.33
N ALA A 230 -6.49 -5.93 -19.27
CA ALA A 230 -5.75 -6.82 -20.16
C ALA A 230 -6.54 -8.12 -20.39
N ASP A 231 -6.11 -8.93 -21.37
CA ASP A 231 -6.61 -10.30 -21.52
C ASP A 231 -6.16 -11.16 -20.32
N PRO A 232 -7.00 -12.09 -19.83
CA PRO A 232 -6.61 -13.01 -18.76
C PRO A 232 -5.36 -13.83 -19.13
N GLY A 233 -4.37 -13.87 -18.25
CA GLY A 233 -3.09 -14.53 -18.47
C GLY A 233 -2.03 -13.69 -19.18
N ALA A 234 -2.34 -12.49 -19.69
CA ALA A 234 -1.40 -11.71 -20.50
C ALA A 234 -0.10 -11.33 -19.77
N TYR A 235 -0.18 -11.01 -18.46
CA TYR A 235 0.94 -10.73 -17.57
C TYR A 235 0.48 -10.70 -16.12
N SER A 236 1.40 -10.96 -15.18
CA SER A 236 1.13 -10.79 -13.74
C SER A 236 1.25 -9.32 -13.33
N VAL A 237 0.22 -8.81 -12.66
CA VAL A 237 0.18 -7.45 -12.10
C VAL A 237 -0.66 -7.43 -10.83
N TYR A 238 -0.07 -6.93 -9.74
CA TYR A 238 -0.66 -7.03 -8.41
C TYR A 238 -2.15 -6.64 -8.36
N CYS A 239 -2.97 -7.50 -7.75
CA CYS A 239 -4.42 -7.34 -7.69
C CYS A 239 -4.98 -7.92 -6.39
N ASN A 240 -5.71 -7.09 -5.63
CA ASN A 240 -6.41 -7.53 -4.42
C ASN A 240 -7.75 -8.18 -4.75
N ASP A 241 -8.46 -7.67 -5.76
CA ASP A 241 -9.77 -8.18 -6.19
C ASP A 241 -9.69 -9.65 -6.63
N GLY A 242 -8.55 -10.10 -7.16
CA GLY A 242 -8.30 -11.51 -7.44
C GLY A 242 -8.34 -12.39 -6.18
N PHE A 243 -7.83 -11.88 -5.05
CA PHE A 243 -7.81 -12.61 -3.77
C PHE A 243 -9.12 -12.51 -3.00
N THR A 244 -9.85 -11.40 -3.10
CA THR A 244 -11.25 -11.33 -2.64
C THR A 244 -12.14 -12.30 -3.43
N LEU A 245 -11.88 -12.49 -4.73
CA LEU A 245 -12.59 -13.48 -5.54
C LEU A 245 -12.14 -14.92 -5.20
N ALA A 246 -10.87 -15.15 -4.84
CA ALA A 246 -10.39 -16.45 -4.37
C ALA A 246 -11.02 -16.85 -3.01
N GLU A 247 -11.18 -15.90 -2.10
CA GLU A 247 -11.98 -16.03 -0.88
C GLU A 247 -13.40 -16.52 -1.21
N ILE A 248 -14.11 -15.84 -2.10
CA ILE A 248 -15.46 -16.26 -2.55
C ILE A 248 -15.44 -17.67 -3.20
N VAL A 249 -14.41 -18.02 -3.99
CA VAL A 249 -14.27 -19.37 -4.56
C VAL A 249 -14.21 -20.44 -3.46
N VAL A 250 -13.42 -20.24 -2.41
CA VAL A 250 -13.37 -21.15 -1.25
C VAL A 250 -14.77 -21.30 -0.63
N GLU A 251 -15.49 -20.19 -0.42
CA GLU A 251 -16.83 -20.23 0.17
C GLU A 251 -17.84 -20.98 -0.71
N ARG A 252 -17.88 -20.72 -2.02
CA ARG A 252 -18.82 -21.37 -2.95
C ARG A 252 -18.55 -22.86 -3.13
N VAL A 253 -17.28 -23.28 -3.07
CA VAL A 253 -16.89 -24.70 -3.18
C VAL A 253 -17.14 -25.48 -1.88
N THR A 254 -17.02 -24.82 -0.72
CA THR A 254 -17.02 -25.52 0.58
C THR A 254 -18.28 -25.33 1.41
N ASN A 255 -19.11 -24.34 1.07
CA ASN A 255 -20.27 -23.90 1.84
C ASN A 255 -19.93 -23.61 3.33
N GLN A 256 -18.72 -23.09 3.57
CA GLN A 256 -18.22 -22.54 4.83
C GLN A 256 -17.84 -21.08 4.57
N SER A 257 -17.90 -20.21 5.57
CA SER A 257 -17.26 -18.89 5.43
C SER A 257 -15.74 -19.04 5.35
N PHE A 258 -15.06 -18.09 4.72
CA PHE A 258 -13.61 -18.14 4.59
C PHE A 258 -12.90 -18.18 5.96
N THR A 259 -13.39 -17.40 6.94
CA THR A 259 -12.94 -17.46 8.34
C THR A 259 -13.07 -18.87 8.93
N GLU A 260 -14.21 -19.54 8.79
CA GLU A 260 -14.40 -20.90 9.30
C GLU A 260 -13.46 -21.89 8.63
N TYR A 261 -13.27 -21.78 7.30
CA TYR A 261 -12.39 -22.65 6.56
C TYR A 261 -10.93 -22.52 7.03
N ILE A 262 -10.39 -21.30 7.12
CA ILE A 262 -8.99 -21.10 7.54
C ILE A 262 -8.77 -21.48 9.01
N GLN A 263 -9.73 -21.20 9.91
CA GLN A 263 -9.60 -21.59 11.33
C GLN A 263 -9.59 -23.12 11.47
N LYS A 264 -10.42 -23.83 10.69
CA LYS A 264 -10.58 -25.29 10.75
C LYS A 264 -9.47 -26.07 10.07
N ASN A 265 -9.08 -25.67 8.85
CA ASN A 265 -8.24 -26.49 7.95
C ASN A 265 -6.78 -26.00 7.86
N ILE A 266 -6.47 -24.80 8.36
CA ILE A 266 -5.11 -24.24 8.40
C ILE A 266 -4.68 -23.98 9.85
N CYS A 267 -5.39 -23.08 10.56
CA CYS A 267 -4.96 -22.61 11.87
C CYS A 267 -4.96 -23.73 12.92
N LYS A 268 -6.02 -24.54 13.00
CA LYS A 268 -6.11 -25.64 13.97
C LYS A 268 -5.05 -26.74 13.73
N PRO A 269 -4.83 -27.28 12.51
CA PRO A 269 -3.76 -28.24 12.25
C PRO A 269 -2.35 -27.73 12.55
N LEU A 270 -2.08 -26.44 12.29
CA LEU A 270 -0.80 -25.79 12.54
C LEU A 270 -0.65 -25.18 13.94
N LYS A 271 -1.70 -25.24 14.78
CA LYS A 271 -1.79 -24.67 16.13
C LYS A 271 -1.63 -23.14 16.18
N LEU A 272 -2.05 -22.44 15.13
CA LEU A 272 -1.99 -20.97 15.00
C LEU A 272 -3.01 -20.28 15.93
N SER A 273 -2.66 -20.18 17.21
CA SER A 273 -3.57 -19.74 18.28
C SER A 273 -3.80 -18.22 18.31
N ASN A 274 -2.87 -17.47 17.73
CA ASN A 274 -2.86 -16.02 17.59
C ASN A 274 -3.16 -15.57 16.15
N THR A 275 -3.66 -16.46 15.27
CA THR A 275 -4.17 -16.09 13.94
C THR A 275 -5.70 -15.92 13.95
N LYS A 276 -6.20 -14.74 13.55
CA LYS A 276 -7.63 -14.34 13.62
C LYS A 276 -8.05 -13.46 12.43
N THR A 277 -9.35 -13.24 12.28
CA THR A 277 -9.98 -12.38 11.27
C THR A 277 -10.93 -11.36 11.94
N PRO A 278 -11.41 -10.32 11.23
CA PRO A 278 -12.44 -9.42 11.75
C PRO A 278 -13.72 -10.12 12.21
N GLN A 279 -14.04 -11.29 11.64
CA GLN A 279 -15.23 -12.09 11.97
C GLN A 279 -15.03 -12.99 13.20
N ASP A 280 -13.79 -13.21 13.64
CA ASP A 280 -13.50 -14.02 14.82
C ASP A 280 -13.89 -13.32 16.13
N LYS A 281 -14.29 -14.11 17.13
CA LYS A 281 -14.42 -13.64 18.52
C LYS A 281 -13.12 -13.91 19.25
N PHE A 282 -12.39 -12.84 19.60
CA PHE A 282 -11.13 -12.91 20.32
C PHE A 282 -10.96 -11.74 21.30
N ASP A 283 -9.98 -11.85 22.20
CA ASP A 283 -9.59 -10.75 23.08
C ASP A 283 -8.81 -9.70 22.29
N LYS A 284 -9.47 -8.56 21.99
CA LYS A 284 -8.87 -7.45 21.24
C LYS A 284 -7.67 -6.82 21.96
N ASN A 285 -7.48 -7.05 23.27
CA ASN A 285 -6.29 -6.61 23.99
C ASN A 285 -5.01 -7.37 23.58
N LYS A 286 -5.10 -8.43 22.78
CA LYS A 286 -3.95 -9.06 22.12
C LYS A 286 -3.42 -8.27 20.92
N MET A 287 -4.21 -7.39 20.31
CA MET A 287 -3.73 -6.55 19.21
C MET A 287 -2.68 -5.56 19.71
N ALA A 288 -1.62 -5.34 18.92
CA ALA A 288 -0.79 -4.15 19.09
C ALA A 288 -1.65 -2.90 18.84
N THR A 289 -1.51 -1.87 19.66
CA THR A 289 -2.29 -0.63 19.51
C THR A 289 -1.67 0.23 18.41
N ALA A 290 -2.48 0.55 17.40
CA ALA A 290 -2.15 1.56 16.41
C ALA A 290 -2.41 2.98 16.95
N TYR A 291 -1.66 3.96 16.46
CA TYR A 291 -1.74 5.35 16.90
C TYR A 291 -1.76 6.33 15.73
N GLU A 292 -2.38 7.48 15.98
CA GLU A 292 -2.29 8.69 15.17
C GLU A 292 -1.55 9.79 15.95
N GLY A 293 -0.66 10.51 15.27
CA GLY A 293 0.17 11.53 15.91
C GLY A 293 1.25 10.95 16.82
N ILE A 294 1.21 11.31 18.12
CA ILE A 294 2.20 10.88 19.13
C ILE A 294 1.56 9.94 20.18
N ASP A 295 0.26 10.05 20.43
CA ASP A 295 -0.43 9.28 21.47
C ASP A 295 -1.94 9.04 21.24
N GLU A 296 -2.54 9.48 20.13
CA GLU A 296 -3.98 9.26 19.88
C GLU A 296 -4.21 7.84 19.34
N ALA A 297 -4.37 6.88 20.26
CA ALA A 297 -4.68 5.49 19.93
C ALA A 297 -5.95 5.41 19.06
N VAL A 298 -5.83 4.78 17.89
CA VAL A 298 -6.98 4.57 17.00
C VAL A 298 -7.72 3.27 17.38
N PRO A 299 -9.03 3.14 17.08
CA PRO A 299 -9.70 1.86 17.19
C PRO A 299 -9.04 0.80 16.29
N LEU A 300 -9.23 -0.48 16.61
CA LEU A 300 -8.75 -1.60 15.79
C LEU A 300 -9.14 -1.42 14.31
N GLU A 301 -8.17 -1.51 13.41
CA GLU A 301 -8.42 -1.62 11.97
C GLU A 301 -8.97 -3.01 11.63
N ASN A 302 -10.14 -3.03 11.01
CA ASN A 302 -10.73 -4.20 10.38
C ASN A 302 -10.66 -4.02 8.86
N PHE A 303 -9.92 -4.89 8.17
CA PHE A 303 -9.94 -4.99 6.72
C PHE A 303 -10.81 -6.19 6.32
N ASN A 304 -12.03 -5.91 5.85
CA ASN A 304 -13.08 -6.93 5.65
C ASN A 304 -13.03 -7.64 4.28
N ALA A 305 -11.98 -7.45 3.49
CA ALA A 305 -11.63 -8.33 2.37
C ALA A 305 -10.55 -9.32 2.87
N ILE A 306 -10.98 -10.42 3.48
CA ILE A 306 -10.17 -11.19 4.43
C ILE A 306 -9.03 -11.92 3.71
N GLY A 307 -9.33 -12.60 2.59
CA GLY A 307 -8.33 -13.29 1.77
C GLY A 307 -7.36 -12.33 1.06
N ALA A 308 -7.77 -11.08 0.84
CA ALA A 308 -6.90 -10.05 0.27
C ALA A 308 -5.94 -9.46 1.31
N GLY A 309 -6.39 -9.16 2.54
CA GLY A 309 -5.51 -8.56 3.55
C GLY A 309 -6.03 -8.48 4.99
N GLY A 310 -7.12 -9.18 5.34
CA GLY A 310 -7.82 -8.99 6.61
C GLY A 310 -7.32 -9.79 7.80
N ILE A 311 -6.33 -10.67 7.65
CA ILE A 311 -5.90 -11.57 8.72
C ILE A 311 -5.03 -10.83 9.75
N TYR A 312 -5.17 -11.23 11.01
CA TYR A 312 -4.29 -10.88 12.13
C TYR A 312 -3.44 -12.10 12.50
N SER A 313 -2.17 -11.91 12.87
CA SER A 313 -1.29 -13.00 13.34
C SER A 313 -0.20 -12.49 14.29
N SER A 314 0.50 -13.40 14.97
CA SER A 314 1.85 -13.17 15.47
C SER A 314 2.92 -13.75 14.53
N ALA A 315 4.17 -13.36 14.73
CA ALA A 315 5.33 -13.82 13.96
C ALA A 315 5.61 -15.32 14.18
N GLU A 316 5.45 -15.83 15.40
CA GLU A 316 5.57 -17.28 15.68
C GLU A 316 4.52 -18.09 14.91
N ASP A 317 3.27 -17.62 14.86
CA ASP A 317 2.21 -18.26 14.07
C ASP A 317 2.50 -18.21 12.56
N LEU A 318 3.07 -17.12 12.02
CA LEU A 318 3.49 -17.05 10.61
C LEU A 318 4.68 -17.98 10.30
N CYS A 319 5.63 -18.13 11.23
CA CYS A 319 6.68 -19.12 11.12
C CYS A 319 6.13 -20.55 11.15
N HIS A 320 5.10 -20.83 11.94
CA HIS A 320 4.40 -22.13 11.88
C HIS A 320 3.63 -22.32 10.58
N LEU A 321 2.98 -21.29 10.02
CA LEU A 321 2.39 -21.34 8.67
C LEU A 321 3.42 -21.70 7.60
N ALA A 322 4.62 -21.13 7.66
CA ALA A 322 5.70 -21.41 6.72
C ALA A 322 6.08 -22.89 6.66
N THR A 323 5.84 -23.68 7.72
CA THR A 323 6.11 -25.13 7.69
C THR A 323 5.26 -25.89 6.66
N ALA A 324 4.15 -25.34 6.17
CA ALA A 324 3.42 -25.94 5.04
C ALA A 324 4.19 -25.88 3.70
N TYR A 325 5.26 -25.07 3.64
CA TYR A 325 6.05 -24.77 2.45
C TYR A 325 7.52 -25.22 2.56
N MET A 326 7.84 -26.10 3.51
CA MET A 326 9.20 -26.64 3.73
C MET A 326 9.26 -28.13 3.34
N ASP A 327 10.42 -28.60 2.87
CA ASP A 327 10.58 -29.97 2.35
C ASP A 327 10.41 -31.06 3.42
N ASN A 328 10.82 -30.79 4.65
CA ASN A 328 10.60 -31.62 5.83
C ASN A 328 9.56 -31.00 6.78
N GLY A 329 8.72 -30.11 6.24
CA GLY A 329 7.67 -29.39 6.96
C GLY A 329 6.39 -30.21 7.20
N ASN A 330 5.29 -29.50 7.45
CA ASN A 330 4.00 -30.11 7.76
C ASN A 330 3.25 -30.56 6.49
N LYS A 331 3.58 -31.77 6.02
CA LYS A 331 2.98 -32.45 4.86
C LYS A 331 1.47 -32.77 4.98
N ASN A 332 0.83 -32.43 6.10
CA ASN A 332 -0.63 -32.59 6.27
C ASN A 332 -1.43 -31.35 5.81
N ILE A 333 -0.76 -30.26 5.41
CA ILE A 333 -1.42 -29.01 5.01
C ILE A 333 -1.61 -28.92 3.49
N LEU A 334 -0.58 -29.30 2.73
CA LEU A 334 -0.56 -29.39 1.27
C LEU A 334 0.18 -30.65 0.85
N SER A 335 -0.23 -31.26 -0.27
CA SER A 335 0.59 -32.27 -0.95
C SER A 335 1.87 -31.66 -1.53
N GLU A 336 2.89 -32.48 -1.79
CA GLU A 336 4.14 -31.99 -2.41
C GLU A 336 3.86 -31.32 -3.77
N VAL A 337 2.94 -31.87 -4.57
CA VAL A 337 2.56 -31.31 -5.89
C VAL A 337 1.92 -29.93 -5.73
N SER A 338 1.01 -29.77 -4.76
CA SER A 338 0.37 -28.48 -4.49
C SER A 338 1.35 -27.47 -3.86
N LYS A 339 2.26 -27.93 -3.00
CA LYS A 339 3.36 -27.14 -2.43
C LYS A 339 4.25 -26.58 -3.55
N GLU A 340 4.83 -27.46 -4.38
CA GLU A 340 5.67 -27.11 -5.53
C GLU A 340 4.94 -26.18 -6.51
N ALA A 341 3.66 -26.43 -6.78
CA ALA A 341 2.86 -25.59 -7.66
C ALA A 341 2.86 -24.11 -7.23
N THR A 342 2.88 -23.82 -5.92
CA THR A 342 2.93 -22.43 -5.43
C THR A 342 4.26 -21.72 -5.65
N MET A 343 5.36 -22.48 -5.74
CA MET A 343 6.75 -21.98 -5.75
C MET A 343 7.30 -21.77 -7.16
N ASN A 344 6.54 -22.11 -8.20
CA ASN A 344 6.94 -21.87 -9.58
C ASN A 344 6.91 -20.38 -9.94
N ARG A 345 7.79 -19.96 -10.87
CA ARG A 345 7.74 -18.63 -11.50
C ARG A 345 6.51 -18.48 -12.41
N GLU A 346 5.36 -18.26 -11.79
CA GLU A 346 4.08 -18.10 -12.49
C GLU A 346 4.03 -16.82 -13.34
N CYS A 347 4.82 -15.79 -12.99
CA CYS A 347 5.00 -14.60 -13.81
C CYS A 347 5.57 -14.88 -15.22
N ASP A 348 6.34 -15.96 -15.39
CA ASP A 348 6.92 -16.35 -16.69
C ASP A 348 5.88 -16.88 -17.69
N ARG A 349 4.62 -17.07 -17.28
CA ARG A 349 3.51 -17.48 -18.18
C ARG A 349 3.01 -16.34 -19.07
N GLY A 350 3.33 -15.10 -18.75
CA GLY A 350 2.93 -13.91 -19.50
C GLY A 350 4.12 -13.00 -19.83
N MET A 351 3.82 -11.77 -20.23
CA MET A 351 4.83 -10.75 -20.52
C MET A 351 5.57 -10.34 -19.24
N TRP A 352 6.84 -10.74 -19.12
CA TRP A 352 7.71 -10.44 -17.98
C TRP A 352 9.19 -10.30 -18.37
N LYS A 353 9.83 -9.22 -17.94
CA LYS A 353 11.26 -9.00 -18.07
C LYS A 353 12.01 -9.65 -16.92
N LYS A 354 12.75 -10.72 -17.23
CA LYS A 354 13.67 -11.37 -16.30
C LYS A 354 14.89 -10.50 -16.01
N THR A 355 15.40 -10.59 -14.79
CA THR A 355 16.66 -9.97 -14.34
C THR A 355 17.59 -11.03 -13.72
N SER A 356 18.84 -10.66 -13.44
CA SER A 356 19.74 -11.49 -12.64
C SER A 356 19.48 -11.38 -11.13
N LYS A 357 18.75 -10.34 -10.71
CA LYS A 357 18.40 -10.04 -9.32
C LYS A 357 16.90 -9.81 -9.25
N GLU A 358 16.15 -10.79 -8.77
CA GLU A 358 14.69 -10.75 -8.72
C GLU A 358 14.25 -10.46 -7.28
N THR A 359 13.47 -9.39 -7.07
CA THR A 359 12.79 -9.11 -5.79
C THR A 359 11.27 -9.19 -5.88
N VAL A 360 10.73 -9.29 -7.09
CA VAL A 360 9.34 -9.68 -7.36
C VAL A 360 9.37 -10.66 -8.53
N ASN A 361 8.83 -11.86 -8.34
CA ASN A 361 8.62 -12.86 -9.39
C ASN A 361 7.53 -13.82 -8.90
N TYR A 362 6.28 -13.46 -9.21
CA TYR A 362 5.10 -14.04 -8.57
C TYR A 362 5.02 -15.57 -8.70
N GLY A 363 4.69 -16.22 -7.58
CA GLY A 363 4.19 -17.59 -7.52
C GLY A 363 2.65 -17.61 -7.36
N LEU A 364 2.10 -18.69 -6.81
CA LEU A 364 0.69 -18.73 -6.40
C LEU A 364 0.55 -18.13 -4.98
N GLY A 365 0.32 -16.82 -4.91
CA GLY A 365 0.20 -16.06 -3.67
C GLY A 365 1.48 -15.34 -3.22
N TRP A 366 2.66 -15.85 -3.55
CA TRP A 366 3.97 -15.26 -3.21
C TRP A 366 4.31 -14.05 -4.08
N ASP A 367 4.92 -13.00 -3.50
CA ASP A 367 5.44 -11.84 -4.25
C ASP A 367 6.72 -12.22 -5.01
N SER A 368 7.56 -13.04 -4.39
CA SER A 368 8.77 -13.60 -4.98
C SER A 368 8.93 -15.07 -4.59
N VAL A 369 9.50 -15.86 -5.51
CA VAL A 369 9.88 -17.26 -5.31
C VAL A 369 11.39 -17.51 -5.44
N GLU A 370 12.19 -16.46 -5.69
CA GLU A 370 13.67 -16.50 -5.78
C GLU A 370 14.31 -15.22 -5.18
N LEU A 371 13.81 -14.76 -4.03
CA LEU A 371 14.11 -13.43 -3.46
C LEU A 371 15.62 -13.14 -3.34
N TYR A 372 16.08 -12.09 -4.03
CA TYR A 372 17.40 -11.52 -3.81
C TYR A 372 17.54 -10.98 -2.37
N PRO A 373 18.65 -11.25 -1.65
CA PRO A 373 19.92 -11.79 -2.14
C PRO A 373 20.11 -13.30 -1.99
N PHE A 374 19.11 -14.08 -1.54
CA PHE A 374 19.27 -15.52 -1.31
C PHE A 374 19.57 -16.29 -2.60
N SER A 375 19.00 -15.86 -3.72
CA SER A 375 19.25 -16.42 -5.06
C SER A 375 20.72 -16.32 -5.52
N GLU A 376 21.49 -15.34 -5.05
CA GLU A 376 22.95 -15.23 -5.30
C GLU A 376 23.75 -16.36 -4.63
N TYR A 377 23.19 -16.96 -3.57
CA TYR A 377 23.76 -18.13 -2.88
C TYR A 377 23.23 -19.47 -3.43
N GLY A 378 22.38 -19.44 -4.46
CA GLY A 378 21.68 -20.62 -4.96
C GLY A 378 20.61 -21.16 -4.00
N ILE A 379 20.11 -20.32 -3.08
CA ILE A 379 19.06 -20.66 -2.12
C ILE A 379 17.72 -20.14 -2.65
N GLN A 380 16.69 -20.98 -2.66
CA GLN A 380 15.34 -20.56 -3.01
C GLN A 380 14.73 -19.81 -1.81
N ALA A 381 14.18 -18.62 -2.07
CA ALA A 381 13.55 -17.80 -1.05
C ALA A 381 12.18 -17.34 -1.52
N LEU A 382 11.14 -17.84 -0.87
CA LEU A 382 9.76 -17.40 -1.04
C LEU A 382 9.53 -16.19 -0.14
N ALA A 383 8.91 -15.14 -0.67
CA ALA A 383 8.66 -13.91 0.08
C ALA A 383 7.24 -13.39 -0.09
N LYS A 384 6.70 -12.87 1.02
CA LYS A 384 5.45 -12.12 1.02
C LYS A 384 5.53 -10.91 1.95
N GLY A 385 5.37 -9.73 1.37
CA GLY A 385 5.10 -8.50 2.09
C GLY A 385 3.60 -8.32 2.36
N GLY A 386 3.28 -7.60 3.43
CA GLY A 386 1.92 -7.18 3.72
C GLY A 386 1.84 -5.85 4.47
N ASP A 387 1.00 -4.96 3.95
CA ASP A 387 0.64 -3.69 4.59
C ASP A 387 -0.89 -3.57 4.73
N THR A 388 -1.32 -2.92 5.81
CA THR A 388 -2.59 -2.21 5.94
C THR A 388 -2.30 -0.73 6.19
N LEU A 389 -3.21 0.08 6.75
CA LEU A 389 -2.87 1.46 7.08
C LEU A 389 -1.96 1.57 8.31
N TYR A 390 -2.12 0.66 9.27
CA TYR A 390 -1.45 0.76 10.58
C TYR A 390 -0.55 -0.42 10.94
N TYR A 391 -0.58 -1.50 10.17
CA TYR A 391 0.19 -2.71 10.45
C TYR A 391 0.90 -3.21 9.20
N HIS A 392 2.09 -3.77 9.43
CA HIS A 392 3.02 -4.14 8.37
C HIS A 392 3.71 -5.46 8.71
N GLY A 393 4.18 -6.16 7.69
CA GLY A 393 4.96 -7.37 7.91
C GLY A 393 5.61 -7.95 6.67
N SER A 394 6.55 -8.85 6.91
CA SER A 394 7.17 -9.71 5.90
C SER A 394 7.28 -11.15 6.42
N LEU A 395 7.09 -12.10 5.51
CA LEU A 395 7.35 -13.53 5.71
C LEU A 395 8.32 -13.99 4.61
N ILE A 396 9.45 -14.58 5.01
CA ILE A 396 10.44 -15.19 4.10
C ILE A 396 10.61 -16.67 4.48
N VAL A 397 10.55 -17.56 3.49
CA VAL A 397 10.66 -19.02 3.65
C VAL A 397 11.77 -19.56 2.74
N LEU A 398 12.62 -20.44 3.27
CA LEU A 398 13.65 -21.18 2.55
C LEU A 398 13.26 -22.67 2.55
N PRO A 399 12.52 -23.18 1.53
CA PRO A 399 11.89 -24.50 1.54
C PRO A 399 12.86 -25.66 1.81
N GLU A 400 13.99 -25.66 1.11
CA GLU A 400 15.01 -26.70 1.10
C GLU A 400 15.88 -26.69 2.37
N LEU A 401 16.01 -25.51 3.00
CA LEU A 401 16.73 -25.35 4.27
C LEU A 401 15.82 -25.56 5.49
N ASN A 402 14.50 -25.66 5.31
CA ASN A 402 13.50 -25.81 6.36
C ASN A 402 13.56 -24.66 7.38
N MET A 403 13.78 -23.45 6.87
CA MET A 403 13.90 -22.23 7.67
C MET A 403 12.90 -21.18 7.21
N ALA A 404 12.40 -20.36 8.12
CA ALA A 404 11.63 -19.16 7.79
C ALA A 404 11.82 -18.08 8.84
N VAL A 405 11.59 -16.82 8.44
CA VAL A 405 11.56 -15.66 9.34
C VAL A 405 10.32 -14.84 9.06
N ALA A 406 9.66 -14.40 10.13
CA ALA A 406 8.54 -13.48 10.08
C ALA A 406 8.87 -12.23 10.91
N VAL A 407 8.52 -11.06 10.38
CA VAL A 407 8.67 -9.76 11.06
C VAL A 407 7.37 -8.99 10.89
N LEU A 408 6.81 -8.49 11.99
CA LEU A 408 5.55 -7.73 12.04
C LEU A 408 5.76 -6.43 12.81
N SER A 409 5.11 -5.34 12.39
CA SER A 409 5.14 -4.05 13.12
C SER A 409 3.81 -3.30 13.09
N ALA A 410 3.69 -2.32 13.99
CA ALA A 410 2.62 -1.32 14.01
C ALA A 410 3.22 0.07 13.75
N ASP A 411 2.72 0.75 12.71
CA ASP A 411 3.44 1.79 11.93
C ASP A 411 4.71 1.23 11.22
N GLY A 412 5.21 1.92 10.19
CA GLY A 412 6.31 1.45 9.34
C GLY A 412 5.91 1.11 7.89
N ASN A 413 6.45 0.01 7.35
CA ASN A 413 6.05 -0.61 6.06
C ASN A 413 6.73 -1.98 5.88
N SER A 414 6.12 -2.85 5.05
CA SER A 414 6.61 -4.22 4.81
C SER A 414 8.05 -4.29 4.29
N SER A 415 8.51 -3.28 3.55
CA SER A 415 9.87 -3.26 2.98
C SER A 415 10.94 -3.09 4.07
N LEU A 416 10.63 -2.35 5.15
CA LEU A 416 11.49 -2.35 6.33
C LEU A 416 11.50 -3.73 6.99
N ASN A 417 10.32 -4.32 7.24
CA ASN A 417 10.20 -5.63 7.88
C ASN A 417 10.96 -6.72 7.09
N GLU A 418 10.91 -6.66 5.75
CA GLU A 418 11.62 -7.60 4.87
C GLU A 418 13.14 -7.49 5.00
N VAL A 419 13.74 -6.29 5.00
CA VAL A 419 15.19 -6.16 5.20
C VAL A 419 15.63 -6.61 6.58
N LEU A 420 14.80 -6.40 7.61
CA LEU A 420 15.06 -6.97 8.93
C LEU A 420 15.05 -8.51 8.86
N GLY A 421 14.03 -9.11 8.25
CA GLY A 421 13.94 -10.55 8.03
C GLY A 421 15.16 -11.10 7.27
N GLN A 422 15.49 -10.52 6.11
CA GLN A 422 16.68 -10.85 5.32
C GLN A 422 17.96 -10.76 6.16
N GLY A 423 18.14 -9.66 6.90
CA GLY A 423 19.34 -9.40 7.71
C GLY A 423 19.52 -10.37 8.88
N ILE A 424 18.42 -10.83 9.50
CA ILE A 424 18.42 -11.89 10.51
C ILE A 424 18.80 -13.22 9.87
N LEU A 425 18.08 -13.61 8.81
CA LEU A 425 18.19 -14.93 8.20
C LEU A 425 19.55 -15.16 7.51
N LEU A 426 20.11 -14.15 6.83
CA LEU A 426 21.46 -14.21 6.25
C LEU A 426 22.54 -14.41 7.33
N ARG A 427 22.39 -13.80 8.51
CA ARG A 427 23.32 -14.02 9.63
C ARG A 427 23.18 -15.43 10.20
N TYR A 428 21.95 -15.90 10.37
CA TYR A 428 21.67 -17.25 10.84
C TYR A 428 22.24 -18.33 9.89
N LEU A 429 22.09 -18.14 8.58
CA LEU A 429 22.71 -18.98 7.55
C LEU A 429 24.24 -18.98 7.65
N LYS A 430 24.86 -17.83 7.93
CA LYS A 430 26.32 -17.72 8.11
C LYS A 430 26.79 -18.44 9.38
N GLU A 431 26.08 -18.29 10.50
CA GLU A 431 26.35 -18.99 11.77
C GLU A 431 26.26 -20.52 11.61
N LYS A 432 25.26 -20.98 10.84
CA LYS A 432 25.06 -22.41 10.49
C LYS A 432 26.03 -22.92 9.41
N GLY A 433 26.94 -22.08 8.90
CA GLY A 433 27.88 -22.43 7.84
C GLY A 433 27.24 -22.72 6.47
N LYS A 434 25.99 -22.29 6.26
CA LYS A 434 25.25 -22.44 4.99
C LYS A 434 25.70 -21.43 3.93
N ILE A 435 26.20 -20.26 4.36
CA ILE A 435 26.85 -19.28 3.50
C ILE A 435 28.20 -18.87 4.11
N SER A 436 29.19 -18.55 3.27
CA SER A 436 30.54 -18.16 3.72
C SER A 436 30.65 -16.70 4.16
N SER A 437 29.84 -15.82 3.57
CA SER A 437 29.87 -14.37 3.81
C SER A 437 28.49 -13.74 3.62
N LEU A 438 28.24 -12.62 4.30
CA LEU A 438 27.07 -11.76 4.03
C LEU A 438 27.21 -11.07 2.66
N PRO A 439 26.11 -10.63 2.04
CA PRO A 439 26.17 -9.94 0.75
C PRO A 439 26.80 -8.55 0.93
N THR A 440 27.57 -8.12 -0.07
CA THR A 440 28.09 -6.75 -0.15
C THR A 440 26.98 -5.79 -0.59
N GLU A 441 26.96 -4.57 -0.04
CA GLU A 441 26.08 -3.51 -0.54
C GLU A 441 26.37 -3.24 -2.03
N GLY A 442 25.30 -3.17 -2.83
CA GLY A 442 25.37 -2.88 -4.26
C GLY A 442 25.35 -1.38 -4.55
N SER A 443 25.88 -1.02 -5.71
CA SER A 443 25.89 0.34 -6.23
C SER A 443 26.10 0.33 -7.75
N PHE A 444 25.65 1.39 -8.41
CA PHE A 444 25.92 1.70 -9.82
C PHE A 444 26.97 2.81 -9.99
N ALA A 445 27.76 3.12 -8.96
CA ALA A 445 28.79 4.16 -9.01
C ALA A 445 29.83 4.01 -10.14
N SER A 446 30.06 2.79 -10.63
CA SER A 446 30.89 2.51 -11.82
C SER A 446 30.34 3.12 -13.10
N TYR A 447 29.01 3.29 -13.22
CA TYR A 447 28.36 3.91 -14.37
C TYR A 447 28.45 5.44 -14.37
N VAL A 448 28.56 6.09 -13.20
CA VAL A 448 28.53 7.56 -13.07
C VAL A 448 29.68 8.24 -13.83
N ASN A 449 30.82 7.55 -13.96
CA ASN A 449 32.01 8.05 -14.66
C ASN A 449 32.17 7.49 -16.09
N ALA A 450 31.16 6.78 -16.62
CA ALA A 450 31.23 6.17 -17.94
C ALA A 450 31.12 7.23 -19.05
N GLN A 451 32.23 7.57 -19.68
CA GLN A 451 32.28 8.50 -20.83
C GLN A 451 31.91 7.75 -22.13
N VAL A 452 30.61 7.67 -22.43
CA VAL A 452 30.08 6.94 -23.59
C VAL A 452 29.20 7.84 -24.44
N HIS A 453 29.34 7.78 -25.77
CA HIS A 453 28.46 8.51 -26.68
C HIS A 453 27.08 7.82 -26.77
N MET A 454 26.00 8.60 -26.67
CA MET A 454 24.63 8.09 -26.73
C MET A 454 24.18 7.84 -28.19
N PRO A 455 23.67 6.64 -28.53
CA PRO A 455 22.99 6.40 -29.81
C PRO A 455 21.81 7.37 -30.04
N ALA A 456 21.70 7.89 -31.27
CA ALA A 456 20.76 8.97 -31.61
C ALA A 456 19.29 8.54 -31.61
N ASP A 457 19.02 7.25 -31.83
CA ASP A 457 17.71 6.59 -31.80
C ASP A 457 17.11 6.52 -30.40
N LEU A 458 17.93 6.53 -29.33
CA LEU A 458 17.42 6.57 -27.96
C LEU A 458 16.54 7.82 -27.69
N LYS A 459 16.72 8.90 -28.43
CA LYS A 459 15.85 10.10 -28.38
C LYS A 459 14.39 9.79 -28.69
N GLU A 460 14.09 8.75 -29.47
CA GLU A 460 12.72 8.29 -29.77
C GLU A 460 11.97 7.81 -28.52
N ASN A 461 12.66 7.51 -27.42
CA ASN A 461 12.03 7.21 -26.13
C ASN A 461 11.53 8.47 -25.38
N SER A 462 11.81 9.67 -25.88
CA SER A 462 11.18 10.89 -25.35
C SER A 462 9.66 10.86 -25.54
N GLY A 463 8.92 11.44 -24.60
CA GLY A 463 7.46 11.50 -24.64
C GLY A 463 6.82 11.43 -23.26
N TYR A 464 5.53 11.08 -23.23
CA TYR A 464 4.77 10.88 -22.00
C TYR A 464 4.59 9.40 -21.68
N TYR A 465 4.57 9.10 -20.39
CA TYR A 465 4.45 7.75 -19.86
C TYR A 465 3.46 7.77 -18.68
N THR A 466 2.46 6.90 -18.68
CA THR A 466 1.49 6.75 -17.59
C THR A 466 1.82 5.54 -16.72
N CYS A 467 1.46 5.59 -15.44
CA CYS A 467 1.48 4.49 -14.48
C CYS A 467 0.43 4.72 -13.39
N PHE A 468 0.16 3.71 -12.56
CA PHE A 468 -0.81 3.83 -11.47
C PHE A 468 -0.58 5.10 -10.63
N GLY A 469 -1.55 6.02 -10.71
CA GLY A 469 -1.53 7.28 -9.97
C GLY A 469 -0.71 8.42 -10.60
N GLY A 470 -0.17 8.31 -11.82
CA GLY A 470 0.59 9.43 -12.37
C GLY A 470 0.97 9.39 -13.85
N THR A 471 1.44 10.55 -14.32
CA THR A 471 2.07 10.70 -15.63
C THR A 471 3.47 11.31 -15.49
N LEU A 472 4.42 10.73 -16.21
CA LEU A 472 5.79 11.17 -16.33
C LEU A 472 6.04 11.70 -17.74
N LYS A 473 6.90 12.70 -17.85
CA LYS A 473 7.49 13.20 -19.09
C LYS A 473 8.95 12.81 -19.08
N VAL A 474 9.36 12.11 -20.14
CA VAL A 474 10.74 11.73 -20.44
C VAL A 474 11.24 12.65 -21.54
N SER A 475 12.33 13.38 -21.29
CA SER A 475 12.99 14.23 -22.30
C SER A 475 14.46 13.82 -22.40
N ILE A 476 14.91 13.33 -23.56
CA ILE A 476 16.29 12.89 -23.78
C ILE A 476 16.99 13.86 -24.73
N THR A 477 18.15 14.37 -24.32
CA THR A 477 18.95 15.35 -25.07
C THR A 477 20.13 14.71 -25.80
N GLU A 478 20.75 15.44 -26.74
CA GLU A 478 21.86 14.94 -27.56
C GLU A 478 23.18 14.74 -26.80
N ASP A 479 23.36 15.47 -25.69
CA ASP A 479 24.45 15.31 -24.72
C ASP A 479 24.22 14.13 -23.74
N GLY A 480 23.19 13.31 -23.97
CA GLY A 480 22.96 12.08 -23.20
C GLY A 480 22.27 12.28 -21.86
N ILE A 481 21.59 13.41 -21.64
CA ILE A 481 20.84 13.67 -20.41
C ILE A 481 19.36 13.27 -20.60
N LEU A 482 18.86 12.45 -19.69
CA LEU A 482 17.44 12.13 -19.54
C LEU A 482 16.88 12.95 -18.38
N ASP A 483 15.93 13.84 -18.65
CA ASP A 483 15.12 14.54 -17.64
C ASP A 483 13.78 13.81 -17.47
N LEU A 484 13.54 13.30 -16.26
CA LEU A 484 12.31 12.61 -15.86
C LEU A 484 11.49 13.50 -14.93
N ARG A 485 10.36 14.03 -15.42
CA ARG A 485 9.51 14.99 -14.70
C ARG A 485 8.08 14.47 -14.57
N ASN A 486 7.49 14.49 -13.38
CA ASN A 486 6.04 14.32 -13.22
C ASN A 486 5.32 15.50 -13.91
N VAL A 487 4.29 15.26 -14.73
CA VAL A 487 3.64 16.32 -15.54
C VAL A 487 3.11 17.49 -14.69
N TYR A 488 2.68 17.22 -13.45
CA TYR A 488 2.22 18.21 -12.48
C TYR A 488 3.35 18.87 -11.65
N GLY A 489 4.57 18.31 -11.71
CA GLY A 489 5.76 18.79 -11.02
C GLY A 489 6.56 19.84 -11.81
N VAL A 490 7.30 20.69 -11.11
CA VAL A 490 8.06 21.81 -11.72
C VAL A 490 9.49 21.42 -12.11
N THR A 491 10.09 20.44 -11.42
CA THR A 491 11.48 19.99 -11.59
C THR A 491 11.52 18.51 -11.96
N GLY A 492 12.35 18.15 -12.95
CA GLY A 492 12.67 16.76 -13.26
C GLY A 492 13.89 16.25 -12.49
N GLN A 493 14.02 14.93 -12.39
CA GLN A 493 15.25 14.25 -11.97
C GLN A 493 16.08 13.94 -13.21
N LYS A 494 17.38 14.21 -13.14
CA LYS A 494 18.31 14.00 -14.25
C LYS A 494 19.06 12.68 -14.11
N TYR A 495 19.26 12.03 -15.25
CA TYR A 495 20.08 10.83 -15.39
C TYR A 495 21.01 11.01 -16.60
N THR A 496 22.23 10.51 -16.49
CA THR A 496 23.27 10.61 -17.53
C THR A 496 23.45 9.26 -18.22
N TYR A 497 23.51 9.26 -19.55
CA TYR A 497 23.75 8.05 -20.34
C TYR A 497 25.08 7.38 -19.96
N CYS A 498 25.04 6.08 -19.68
CA CYS A 498 26.20 5.33 -19.17
C CYS A 498 26.58 4.08 -20.01
N GLY A 499 26.00 3.94 -21.22
CA GLY A 499 26.18 2.78 -22.09
C GLY A 499 24.96 1.86 -22.14
N ASP A 500 24.94 0.91 -23.07
CA ASP A 500 23.93 -0.17 -23.18
C ASP A 500 22.44 0.26 -23.08
N GLY A 501 22.10 1.46 -23.57
CA GLY A 501 20.73 1.99 -23.48
C GLY A 501 20.30 2.45 -22.07
N LYS A 502 21.25 2.59 -21.15
CA LYS A 502 21.04 2.91 -19.73
C LYS A 502 21.42 4.36 -19.39
N PHE A 503 20.74 4.90 -18.39
CA PHE A 503 20.98 6.22 -17.83
C PHE A 503 21.06 6.12 -16.30
N VAL A 504 22.11 6.64 -15.66
CA VAL A 504 22.33 6.54 -14.21
C VAL A 504 22.11 7.90 -13.53
N ASP A 505 21.62 7.90 -12.29
CA ASP A 505 21.52 9.11 -11.47
C ASP A 505 22.90 9.57 -10.96
N GLU A 506 23.01 10.82 -10.52
CA GLU A 506 24.26 11.40 -10.00
C GLU A 506 24.84 10.61 -8.81
N ALA A 507 23.98 10.00 -7.99
CA ALA A 507 24.40 9.24 -6.82
C ALA A 507 24.84 7.79 -7.14
N GLY A 508 24.65 7.30 -8.37
CA GLY A 508 24.96 5.90 -8.72
C GLY A 508 24.10 4.90 -7.94
N THR A 509 22.84 5.25 -7.68
CA THR A 509 21.87 4.43 -6.94
C THR A 509 20.79 3.82 -7.83
N THR A 510 20.44 4.50 -8.93
CA THR A 510 19.31 4.17 -9.80
C THR A 510 19.72 4.23 -11.26
N VAL A 511 19.35 3.21 -12.02
CA VAL A 511 19.56 3.11 -13.47
C VAL A 511 18.22 2.99 -14.17
N LEU A 512 17.99 3.87 -15.15
CA LEU A 512 16.85 3.82 -16.07
C LEU A 512 17.24 3.21 -17.41
N SER A 513 16.31 2.52 -18.04
CA SER A 513 16.42 2.04 -19.43
C SER A 513 15.03 1.91 -20.06
N PHE A 514 14.97 1.55 -21.33
CA PHE A 514 13.71 1.37 -22.05
C PHE A 514 13.55 -0.08 -22.52
N VAL A 515 12.33 -0.59 -22.41
CA VAL A 515 11.99 -1.97 -22.79
C VAL A 515 10.81 -1.92 -23.75
N LYS A 516 10.94 -2.57 -24.90
CA LYS A 516 9.82 -2.78 -25.83
C LYS A 516 9.39 -4.23 -25.74
N GLU A 517 8.15 -4.46 -25.35
CA GLU A 517 7.62 -5.80 -25.09
C GLU A 517 6.87 -6.39 -26.29
N ALA A 518 6.54 -7.68 -26.21
CA ALA A 518 5.84 -8.42 -27.26
C ALA A 518 4.45 -7.85 -27.65
N ASN A 519 3.81 -7.07 -26.76
CA ASN A 519 2.57 -6.33 -27.05
C ASN A 519 2.80 -5.05 -27.89
N GLY A 520 4.04 -4.78 -28.30
CA GLY A 520 4.43 -3.63 -29.13
C GLY A 520 4.66 -2.33 -28.35
N LYS A 521 4.35 -2.29 -27.05
CA LYS A 521 4.45 -1.08 -26.22
C LYS A 521 5.86 -0.89 -25.67
N THR A 522 6.22 0.37 -25.45
CA THR A 522 7.49 0.78 -24.81
C THR A 522 7.24 1.14 -23.35
N TYR A 523 8.16 0.73 -22.48
CA TYR A 523 8.11 0.94 -21.04
C TYR A 523 9.39 1.62 -20.55
N LEU A 524 9.24 2.50 -19.56
CA LEU A 524 10.36 2.94 -18.73
C LEU A 524 10.65 1.83 -17.71
N TRP A 525 11.88 1.37 -17.64
CA TRP A 525 12.36 0.36 -16.70
C TRP A 525 13.37 0.99 -15.74
N ALA A 526 13.29 0.66 -14.46
CA ALA A 526 14.26 1.08 -13.46
C ALA A 526 14.83 -0.11 -12.69
N GLU A 527 16.13 -0.03 -12.41
CA GLU A 527 16.84 -0.84 -11.42
C GLU A 527 17.43 0.09 -10.38
N GLY A 528 17.35 -0.25 -9.11
CA GLY A 528 17.79 0.63 -8.03
C GLY A 528 18.29 -0.12 -6.81
N TYR A 529 19.30 0.45 -6.15
CA TYR A 529 19.58 0.17 -4.75
C TYR A 529 19.12 1.36 -3.92
N SER A 530 18.59 1.14 -2.73
CA SER A 530 18.64 2.21 -1.71
C SER A 530 18.88 1.66 -0.32
N THR A 531 19.76 2.36 0.38
CA THR A 531 20.23 2.00 1.70
C THR A 531 19.27 2.59 2.74
N LEU A 532 18.71 1.72 3.58
CA LEU A 532 17.92 2.07 4.75
C LEU A 532 18.88 2.36 5.91
N PRO A 533 19.02 3.63 6.37
CA PRO A 533 20.00 3.99 7.38
C PRO A 533 19.93 3.08 8.61
N THR A 534 21.08 2.53 9.00
CA THR A 534 21.25 1.60 10.13
C THR A 534 20.54 0.23 10.04
N ILE A 535 19.81 -0.08 8.97
CA ILE A 535 19.08 -1.36 8.82
C ILE A 535 19.75 -2.28 7.81
N GLY A 536 19.90 -1.82 6.55
CA GLY A 536 20.40 -2.62 5.43
C GLY A 536 20.12 -1.93 4.08
N GLN A 537 20.09 -2.68 3.00
CA GLN A 537 19.86 -2.15 1.64
C GLN A 537 18.85 -3.04 0.90
N ILE A 538 17.94 -2.43 0.13
CA ILE A 538 17.05 -3.14 -0.81
C ILE A 538 17.53 -2.91 -2.23
N TYR A 539 17.37 -3.92 -3.08
CA TYR A 539 17.44 -3.79 -4.53
C TYR A 539 16.03 -3.92 -5.13
N SER A 540 15.71 -3.10 -6.14
CA SER A 540 14.47 -3.21 -6.92
C SER A 540 14.77 -3.23 -8.41
N ALA A 541 13.94 -3.95 -9.17
CA ALA A 541 13.93 -3.93 -10.62
C ALA A 541 12.48 -4.05 -11.12
N SER A 542 11.98 -3.07 -11.87
CA SER A 542 10.57 -3.04 -12.27
C SER A 542 10.25 -2.08 -13.42
N TYR A 543 9.15 -2.37 -14.12
CA TYR A 543 8.51 -1.47 -15.07
C TYR A 543 7.90 -0.28 -14.32
N GLN A 544 8.36 0.94 -14.62
CA GLN A 544 7.88 2.15 -13.93
C GLN A 544 6.63 2.74 -14.58
N ALA A 545 6.60 2.81 -15.90
CA ALA A 545 5.52 3.46 -16.65
C ALA A 545 5.49 3.00 -18.12
N GLN A 546 4.31 3.06 -18.73
CA GLN A 546 4.08 2.72 -20.15
C GLN A 546 4.03 3.99 -20.99
N LYS A 547 4.75 4.03 -22.12
CA LYS A 547 4.68 5.15 -23.07
C LYS A 547 3.24 5.30 -23.60
N VAL A 548 2.75 6.54 -23.69
CA VAL A 548 1.43 6.85 -24.26
C VAL A 548 1.54 7.66 -25.55
N GLU A 549 0.52 7.50 -26.39
CA GLU A 549 0.35 8.23 -27.64
C GLU A 549 -0.36 9.58 -27.40
N GLU A 550 -0.31 10.47 -28.39
CA GLU A 550 -1.11 11.70 -28.37
C GLU A 550 -2.62 11.37 -28.39
N ASN A 551 -3.41 12.13 -27.64
CA ASN A 551 -4.87 11.98 -27.61
C ASN A 551 -5.59 13.32 -27.91
N PRO A 552 -5.53 13.82 -29.15
CA PRO A 552 -6.14 15.09 -29.52
C PRO A 552 -7.66 15.05 -29.34
N LEU A 553 -8.20 16.02 -28.61
CA LEU A 553 -9.62 16.09 -28.26
C LEU A 553 -10.39 17.05 -29.18
N SER A 554 -11.65 16.74 -29.47
CA SER A 554 -12.57 17.73 -30.06
C SER A 554 -12.86 18.86 -29.07
N GLN A 555 -13.07 20.09 -29.55
CA GLN A 555 -13.32 21.26 -28.69
C GLN A 555 -14.47 21.03 -27.69
N LYS A 556 -15.56 20.37 -28.13
CA LYS A 556 -16.70 20.01 -27.26
C LYS A 556 -16.29 19.13 -26.07
N VAL A 557 -15.30 18.25 -26.25
CA VAL A 557 -14.77 17.42 -25.16
C VAL A 557 -13.85 18.26 -24.27
N LYS A 558 -12.95 19.08 -24.83
CA LYS A 558 -12.12 20.02 -24.05
C LYS A 558 -13.00 20.91 -23.15
N ASP A 559 -14.04 21.53 -23.72
CA ASP A 559 -15.00 22.39 -23.00
C ASP A 559 -15.81 21.66 -21.92
N ALA A 560 -15.87 20.33 -21.94
CA ALA A 560 -16.54 19.53 -20.92
C ALA A 560 -15.58 19.21 -19.75
N TRP A 561 -14.33 18.89 -20.05
CA TRP A 561 -13.30 18.60 -19.05
C TRP A 561 -12.73 19.86 -18.38
N GLU A 562 -12.60 20.97 -19.10
CA GLU A 562 -12.15 22.25 -18.51
C GLU A 562 -13.14 22.76 -17.44
N LYS A 563 -14.43 22.41 -17.55
CA LYS A 563 -15.44 22.70 -16.51
C LYS A 563 -15.29 21.86 -15.24
N ARG A 564 -14.43 20.84 -15.26
CA ARG A 564 -14.07 19.99 -14.12
C ARG A 564 -12.65 20.25 -13.62
N ASN A 565 -11.82 20.96 -14.38
CA ASN A 565 -10.45 21.28 -14.02
C ASN A 565 -10.38 22.05 -12.69
N ASP A 566 -9.40 21.70 -11.86
CA ASP A 566 -9.22 22.15 -10.47
C ASP A 566 -10.42 21.90 -9.52
N LYS A 567 -11.39 21.03 -9.86
CA LYS A 567 -12.55 20.69 -8.98
C LYS A 567 -12.38 19.43 -8.15
N LEU A 568 -13.00 19.45 -6.97
CA LEU A 568 -13.08 18.31 -6.05
C LEU A 568 -14.39 17.50 -6.20
N TYR A 569 -14.25 16.19 -6.03
CA TYR A 569 -15.36 15.23 -5.93
C TYR A 569 -15.21 14.44 -4.63
N LEU A 570 -16.20 14.55 -3.74
CA LEU A 570 -16.14 14.07 -2.36
C LEU A 570 -16.92 12.76 -2.21
N VAL A 571 -16.29 11.71 -1.68
CA VAL A 571 -16.89 10.37 -1.58
C VAL A 571 -18.11 10.37 -0.66
N THR A 572 -19.19 9.76 -1.14
CA THR A 572 -20.49 9.68 -0.47
C THR A 572 -20.91 8.24 -0.11
N SER A 573 -20.21 7.24 -0.65
CA SER A 573 -20.53 5.81 -0.54
C SER A 573 -19.91 5.10 0.67
N GLU A 574 -19.10 5.79 1.48
CA GLU A 574 -18.40 5.23 2.63
C GLU A 574 -19.22 5.25 3.93
N LYS A 575 -19.14 4.14 4.68
CA LYS A 575 -19.79 3.91 5.97
C LYS A 575 -19.19 4.76 7.08
N TYR A 576 -20.00 5.10 8.08
CA TYR A 576 -19.61 5.95 9.22
C TYR A 576 -18.36 5.52 10.00
N SER A 577 -17.99 4.24 9.94
CA SER A 577 -16.81 3.66 10.58
C SER A 577 -15.59 3.58 9.66
N SER A 578 -15.69 4.06 8.41
CA SER A 578 -14.63 3.98 7.41
C SER A 578 -13.35 4.69 7.84
N ILE A 579 -12.23 4.02 7.63
CA ILE A 579 -10.87 4.54 7.86
C ILE A 579 -10.53 5.60 6.81
N CYS A 580 -11.11 5.52 5.61
CA CYS A 580 -10.85 6.45 4.51
C CYS A 580 -11.21 7.91 4.85
N TYR A 581 -12.16 8.14 5.76
CA TYR A 581 -12.46 9.48 6.28
C TYR A 581 -11.30 10.10 7.06
N ASN A 582 -10.44 9.29 7.67
CA ASN A 582 -9.34 9.79 8.49
C ASN A 582 -8.10 10.11 7.66
N ASN A 583 -7.74 9.22 6.73
CA ASN A 583 -6.57 9.37 5.86
C ASN A 583 -6.89 9.98 4.48
N SER A 584 -7.99 10.74 4.40
CA SER A 584 -8.39 11.56 3.24
C SER A 584 -8.47 10.87 1.87
N GLN A 585 -8.59 9.53 1.85
CA GLN A 585 -8.85 8.68 0.66
C GLN A 585 -10.30 8.80 0.15
N ILE A 586 -10.91 9.97 0.34
CA ILE A 586 -12.32 10.32 0.18
C ILE A 586 -12.51 11.53 -0.74
N VAL A 587 -11.45 12.00 -1.39
CA VAL A 587 -11.46 13.15 -2.30
C VAL A 587 -10.76 12.78 -3.60
N PHE A 588 -11.48 12.89 -4.71
CA PHE A 588 -10.89 12.90 -6.04
C PHE A 588 -10.70 14.36 -6.49
N SER A 589 -9.50 14.69 -6.96
CA SER A 589 -9.20 16.00 -7.57
C SER A 589 -9.03 15.82 -9.08
N ILE A 590 -9.69 16.66 -9.86
CA ILE A 590 -9.61 16.63 -11.32
C ILE A 590 -8.67 17.74 -11.79
N ALA A 591 -7.42 17.38 -12.09
CA ALA A 591 -6.39 18.30 -12.57
C ALA A 591 -5.94 17.90 -13.99
N LEU A 592 -6.18 18.76 -14.98
CA LEU A 592 -5.71 18.54 -16.34
C LEU A 592 -4.23 18.95 -16.46
N PRO A 593 -3.34 18.07 -16.98
CA PRO A 593 -1.93 18.40 -17.14
C PRO A 593 -1.73 19.44 -18.25
N SER A 594 -0.88 20.43 -17.99
CA SER A 594 -0.75 21.61 -18.86
C SER A 594 -0.08 21.35 -20.22
N ASP A 595 0.70 20.28 -20.35
CA ASP A 595 1.47 19.95 -21.55
C ASP A 595 1.13 18.58 -22.16
N LEU A 596 0.07 17.91 -21.69
CA LEU A 596 -0.44 16.65 -22.24
C LEU A 596 -1.96 16.73 -22.47
N GLU A 597 -2.37 16.82 -23.73
CA GLU A 597 -3.80 16.82 -24.08
C GLU A 597 -4.39 15.40 -24.04
N GLY A 598 -5.62 15.29 -23.52
CA GLY A 598 -6.41 14.06 -23.61
C GLY A 598 -6.17 13.04 -22.50
N TYR A 599 -5.47 13.40 -21.43
CA TYR A 599 -5.24 12.53 -20.28
C TYR A 599 -5.56 13.24 -18.97
N ILE A 600 -5.88 12.45 -17.95
CA ILE A 600 -6.06 12.89 -16.56
C ILE A 600 -5.47 11.82 -15.63
N ASN A 601 -4.41 12.14 -14.90
CA ASN A 601 -3.56 11.16 -14.22
C ASN A 601 -3.12 10.05 -15.21
N ASP A 602 -3.51 8.80 -14.97
CA ASP A 602 -3.32 7.63 -15.85
C ASP A 602 -4.45 7.43 -16.87
N ALA A 603 -5.63 8.03 -16.69
CA ALA A 603 -6.79 7.76 -17.54
C ALA A 603 -6.78 8.57 -18.86
N LYS A 604 -6.96 7.87 -19.99
CA LYS A 604 -7.17 8.45 -21.33
C LYS A 604 -8.60 8.95 -21.48
N ILE A 605 -8.78 10.22 -21.81
CA ILE A 605 -10.10 10.83 -22.05
C ILE A 605 -10.70 10.26 -23.35
N VAL A 606 -11.89 9.65 -23.25
CA VAL A 606 -12.59 9.01 -24.38
C VAL A 606 -13.72 9.89 -24.91
N ASN A 607 -14.45 10.56 -24.02
CA ASN A 607 -15.54 11.46 -24.39
C ASN A 607 -15.76 12.55 -23.31
N GLY A 608 -16.80 13.36 -23.46
CA GLY A 608 -17.08 14.49 -22.55
C GLY A 608 -17.41 14.11 -21.09
N ASN A 609 -17.58 12.82 -20.76
CA ASN A 609 -17.93 12.33 -19.43
C ASN A 609 -17.10 11.10 -18.97
N LEU A 610 -16.23 10.54 -19.82
CA LEU A 610 -15.51 9.30 -19.52
C LEU A 610 -14.02 9.42 -19.82
N ALA A 611 -13.18 9.06 -18.85
CA ALA A 611 -11.78 8.71 -19.05
C ALA A 611 -11.51 7.28 -18.58
N VAL A 612 -10.63 6.55 -19.27
CA VAL A 612 -10.37 5.13 -19.02
C VAL A 612 -8.88 4.84 -18.90
N ALA A 613 -8.48 4.03 -17.93
CA ALA A 613 -7.08 3.64 -17.70
C ALA A 613 -6.70 2.44 -18.60
N THR A 614 -5.66 2.56 -19.43
CA THR A 614 -5.34 1.60 -20.52
C THR A 614 -3.94 0.98 -20.41
N GLU A 615 -3.28 1.24 -19.29
CA GLU A 615 -1.95 0.79 -18.92
C GLU A 615 -1.91 -0.73 -18.81
N GLN A 616 -0.93 -1.33 -19.46
CA GLN A 616 -0.63 -2.76 -19.35
C GLN A 616 0.79 -2.94 -18.84
N ILE A 617 1.00 -2.57 -17.58
CA ILE A 617 2.30 -2.59 -16.91
C ILE A 617 2.32 -3.81 -15.97
N PRO A 618 3.24 -4.78 -16.16
CA PRO A 618 3.41 -5.89 -15.22
C PRO A 618 3.95 -5.45 -13.86
N ASN A 619 4.12 -6.42 -12.96
CA ASN A 619 4.69 -6.20 -11.62
C ASN A 619 3.75 -5.28 -10.79
N MET A 620 4.24 -4.17 -10.23
CA MET A 620 3.45 -3.33 -9.33
C MET A 620 2.78 -2.12 -9.99
N TYR A 621 3.34 -1.51 -11.03
CA TYR A 621 2.92 -0.15 -11.46
C TYR A 621 1.72 -0.08 -12.40
N GLY A 622 1.15 -1.23 -12.80
CA GLY A 622 -0.12 -1.32 -13.52
C GLY A 622 -1.30 -1.76 -12.65
N ARG A 623 -1.14 -1.77 -11.32
CA ARG A 623 -2.20 -2.14 -10.36
C ARG A 623 -3.26 -1.04 -10.22
N ASP A 624 -4.37 -1.39 -9.59
CA ASP A 624 -5.35 -0.46 -9.00
C ASP A 624 -5.89 0.67 -9.89
N LEU A 625 -5.88 0.43 -11.22
CA LEU A 625 -6.39 1.34 -12.25
C LEU A 625 -7.89 1.62 -12.08
N ARG A 626 -8.34 2.82 -12.48
CA ARG A 626 -9.75 3.24 -12.37
C ARG A 626 -10.22 3.98 -13.61
N ASP A 627 -11.44 3.67 -14.04
CA ASP A 627 -12.16 4.50 -15.02
C ASP A 627 -12.92 5.61 -14.26
N LEU A 628 -13.05 6.77 -14.88
CA LEU A 628 -13.71 7.96 -14.31
C LEU A 628 -14.97 8.27 -15.12
N ASP A 629 -16.15 7.90 -14.61
CA ASP A 629 -17.45 8.13 -15.26
C ASP A 629 -18.24 9.26 -14.57
N PHE A 630 -18.46 10.36 -15.29
CA PHE A 630 -19.14 11.56 -14.79
C PHE A 630 -20.59 11.64 -15.26
N TYR A 631 -21.53 11.66 -14.30
CA TYR A 631 -22.97 11.68 -14.58
C TYR A 631 -23.71 12.74 -13.74
N LYS A 632 -24.94 13.08 -14.13
CA LYS A 632 -25.76 14.09 -13.44
C LYS A 632 -27.05 13.53 -12.88
N LYS A 633 -27.38 13.91 -11.65
CA LYS A 633 -28.67 13.66 -10.99
C LYS A 633 -29.35 15.01 -10.74
N GLY A 634 -30.26 15.36 -11.66
CA GLY A 634 -30.82 16.72 -11.71
C GLY A 634 -29.76 17.74 -12.13
N LYS A 635 -29.48 18.73 -11.28
CA LYS A 635 -28.46 19.76 -11.54
C LYS A 635 -27.06 19.40 -11.00
N VAL A 636 -26.95 18.39 -10.16
CA VAL A 636 -25.70 18.02 -9.47
C VAL A 636 -24.94 16.96 -10.28
N GLU A 637 -23.63 17.13 -10.41
CA GLU A 637 -22.71 16.18 -11.03
C GLU A 637 -22.04 15.27 -9.99
N TYR A 638 -21.82 14.02 -10.39
CA TYR A 638 -21.24 12.94 -9.61
C TYR A 638 -20.17 12.24 -10.46
N LEU A 639 -19.22 11.60 -9.76
CA LEU A 639 -18.22 10.69 -10.31
C LEU A 639 -18.52 9.28 -9.79
N ASP A 640 -18.61 8.29 -10.69
CA ASP A 640 -18.55 6.86 -10.37
C ASP A 640 -17.19 6.30 -10.80
N THR A 641 -16.63 5.41 -9.98
CA THR A 641 -15.38 4.68 -10.20
C THR A 641 -15.59 3.17 -10.07
N ALA A 642 -16.85 2.72 -10.23
CA ALA A 642 -17.42 1.43 -9.88
C ALA A 642 -17.42 1.10 -8.38
N SER A 643 -16.31 1.35 -7.67
CA SER A 643 -16.19 1.14 -6.21
C SER A 643 -16.67 2.36 -5.41
N TYR A 644 -16.30 3.59 -5.78
CA TYR A 644 -16.70 4.81 -5.06
C TYR A 644 -17.65 5.68 -5.88
N THR A 645 -18.67 6.24 -5.22
CA THR A 645 -19.50 7.33 -5.74
C THR A 645 -19.18 8.63 -5.01
N ALA A 646 -18.77 9.66 -5.76
CA ALA A 646 -18.39 10.96 -5.23
C ALA A 646 -19.27 12.09 -5.80
N ILE A 647 -19.59 13.09 -4.97
CA ILE A 647 -20.37 14.29 -5.36
C ILE A 647 -19.43 15.45 -5.70
N SER A 648 -19.69 16.16 -6.80
CA SER A 648 -18.96 17.40 -7.11
C SER A 648 -19.15 18.45 -6.01
N GLU A 649 -18.10 19.21 -5.70
CA GLU A 649 -18.14 20.31 -4.74
C GLU A 649 -19.06 21.49 -5.14
N ASP A 650 -19.52 21.54 -6.40
CA ASP A 650 -20.59 22.45 -6.85
C ASP A 650 -21.97 22.01 -6.33
N GLY A 651 -22.09 20.73 -5.95
CA GLY A 651 -23.32 20.09 -5.47
C GLY A 651 -23.54 20.19 -3.96
N ILE A 652 -22.58 20.72 -3.21
CA ILE A 652 -22.64 20.83 -1.74
C ILE A 652 -22.85 22.29 -1.32
N GLY A 653 -23.62 22.50 -0.25
CA GLY A 653 -23.90 23.83 0.30
C GLY A 653 -23.07 24.14 1.55
N ASP A 654 -23.19 25.37 2.04
CA ASP A 654 -22.64 25.76 3.33
C ASP A 654 -23.30 25.02 4.52
N LEU A 655 -22.53 24.80 5.58
CA LEU A 655 -23.02 24.24 6.84
C LEU A 655 -24.11 25.15 7.45
N PRO A 656 -25.27 24.62 7.91
CA PRO A 656 -26.38 25.44 8.36
C PRO A 656 -26.06 26.33 9.58
N GLU A 657 -26.06 27.65 9.37
CA GLU A 657 -25.63 28.66 10.36
C GLU A 657 -26.57 28.85 11.59
N LYS A 658 -27.70 28.12 11.64
CA LYS A 658 -28.66 28.23 12.75
C LYS A 658 -28.01 27.75 14.05
N SER A 659 -28.22 28.50 15.14
CA SER A 659 -27.68 28.19 16.49
C SER A 659 -27.88 26.73 16.92
N LYS A 660 -28.98 26.11 16.47
CA LYS A 660 -29.20 24.66 16.49
C LYS A 660 -29.66 24.18 15.11
N PHE A 661 -29.04 23.11 14.60
CA PHE A 661 -29.43 22.46 13.35
C PHE A 661 -29.34 20.93 13.45
N SER A 662 -29.77 20.24 12.40
CA SER A 662 -29.65 18.78 12.29
C SER A 662 -29.45 18.31 10.87
N VAL A 663 -28.53 17.38 10.67
CA VAL A 663 -28.30 16.68 9.40
C VAL A 663 -28.90 15.28 9.53
N THR A 664 -29.73 14.89 8.57
CA THR A 664 -30.34 13.55 8.51
C THR A 664 -29.80 12.83 7.28
N ILE A 665 -29.22 11.65 7.47
CA ILE A 665 -28.74 10.79 6.39
C ILE A 665 -29.93 10.31 5.55
N GLY A 666 -29.77 10.26 4.22
CA GLY A 666 -30.84 9.94 3.29
C GLY A 666 -31.29 8.47 3.34
N LYS A 667 -32.32 8.14 2.54
CA LYS A 667 -32.77 6.74 2.34
C LYS A 667 -31.81 5.93 1.48
N ASP A 668 -30.98 6.61 0.69
CA ASP A 668 -29.82 6.07 -0.02
C ASP A 668 -28.70 5.63 0.95
N GLY A 669 -28.59 6.25 2.12
CA GLY A 669 -27.51 5.99 3.08
C GLY A 669 -26.23 6.76 2.78
N GLN A 670 -26.24 7.64 1.77
CA GLN A 670 -25.07 8.40 1.36
C GLN A 670 -24.67 9.46 2.39
N ALA A 671 -23.37 9.60 2.61
CA ALA A 671 -22.79 10.62 3.47
C ALA A 671 -23.04 12.04 2.91
N LYS A 672 -23.14 13.01 3.81
CA LYS A 672 -23.51 14.40 3.49
C LYS A 672 -22.38 15.37 3.78
N TRP A 673 -21.92 16.02 2.72
CA TRP A 673 -20.86 17.01 2.73
C TRP A 673 -21.40 18.44 2.80
N TYR A 674 -20.66 19.30 3.50
CA TYR A 674 -20.91 20.74 3.57
C TYR A 674 -19.58 21.52 3.55
N LYS A 675 -19.61 22.71 2.95
CA LYS A 675 -18.54 23.71 3.06
C LYS A 675 -18.67 24.48 4.37
N ILE A 676 -17.56 24.83 5.01
CA ILE A 676 -17.53 25.64 6.23
C ILE A 676 -17.36 27.10 5.85
N GLY A 677 -18.48 27.74 5.51
CA GLY A 677 -18.52 29.16 5.17
C GLY A 677 -18.11 30.08 6.33
N LYS A 678 -17.75 31.32 6.00
CA LYS A 678 -17.22 32.35 6.93
C LYS A 678 -18.05 32.58 8.19
N ASN A 679 -19.38 32.44 8.09
CA ASN A 679 -20.29 32.60 9.21
C ASN A 679 -20.28 31.41 10.19
N SER A 680 -19.74 30.26 9.78
CA SER A 680 -19.57 29.06 10.62
C SER A 680 -18.13 28.89 11.13
N ALA A 681 -17.15 29.40 10.38
CA ALA A 681 -15.74 29.40 10.74
C ALA A 681 -15.47 30.00 12.13
N ASN A 682 -14.44 29.48 12.81
CA ASN A 682 -13.98 29.88 14.14
C ASN A 682 -15.02 29.74 15.28
N LYS A 683 -16.23 29.23 15.00
CA LYS A 683 -17.24 28.93 16.02
C LYS A 683 -17.04 27.52 16.57
N LYS A 684 -17.27 27.37 17.87
CA LYS A 684 -17.24 26.08 18.57
C LYS A 684 -18.60 25.39 18.45
N VAL A 685 -18.65 24.21 17.84
CA VAL A 685 -19.88 23.44 17.62
C VAL A 685 -19.82 22.14 18.40
N LYS A 686 -20.91 21.83 19.11
CA LYS A 686 -21.13 20.57 19.82
C LYS A 686 -22.12 19.70 19.05
N PHE A 687 -21.73 18.48 18.76
CA PHE A 687 -22.53 17.49 18.05
C PHE A 687 -23.09 16.42 19.00
N ALA A 688 -24.38 16.12 18.88
CA ALA A 688 -24.98 14.91 19.44
C ALA A 688 -25.17 13.91 18.29
N ILE A 689 -24.39 12.83 18.36
CA ILE A 689 -24.26 11.80 17.34
C ILE A 689 -25.03 10.55 17.84
N PRO A 690 -25.99 10.01 17.07
CA PRO A 690 -26.64 8.75 17.40
C PRO A 690 -25.72 7.55 17.12
N ALA A 691 -26.04 6.38 17.68
CA ALA A 691 -25.32 5.16 17.37
C ALA A 691 -25.39 4.82 15.86
N LYS A 692 -24.27 4.33 15.31
CA LYS A 692 -24.05 4.07 13.87
C LYS A 692 -24.18 5.32 12.99
N ALA A 693 -23.55 6.39 13.43
CA ALA A 693 -23.33 7.62 12.69
C ALA A 693 -22.03 8.28 13.17
N SER A 694 -21.44 9.12 12.34
CA SER A 694 -20.23 9.88 12.63
C SER A 694 -20.22 11.20 11.86
N PHE A 695 -19.31 12.08 12.26
CA PHE A 695 -18.85 13.18 11.43
C PHE A 695 -17.31 13.21 11.42
N ALA A 696 -16.75 13.75 10.34
CA ALA A 696 -15.37 14.18 10.28
C ALA A 696 -15.29 15.63 9.80
N VAL A 697 -14.37 16.42 10.38
CA VAL A 697 -14.10 17.81 10.00
C VAL A 697 -12.70 17.91 9.45
N TYR A 698 -12.58 18.68 8.38
CA TYR A 698 -11.34 18.97 7.72
C TYR A 698 -11.13 20.47 7.61
N ASP A 699 -9.88 20.90 7.54
CA ASP A 699 -9.53 22.22 7.03
C ASP A 699 -9.78 22.33 5.52
N GLU A 700 -9.30 23.41 4.90
CA GLU A 700 -9.42 23.62 3.47
C GLU A 700 -8.64 22.56 2.63
N ASP A 701 -7.64 21.87 3.22
CA ASP A 701 -6.64 21.00 2.56
C ASP A 701 -7.00 19.52 2.75
N PHE A 702 -8.16 19.25 3.34
CA PHE A 702 -8.59 17.93 3.73
C PHE A 702 -7.60 17.24 4.68
N GLU A 703 -6.92 17.97 5.58
CA GLU A 703 -6.35 17.36 6.77
C GLU A 703 -7.48 17.04 7.76
N CYS A 704 -7.54 15.81 8.29
CA CYS A 704 -8.59 15.40 9.22
C CYS A 704 -8.34 16.03 10.60
N LEU A 705 -9.05 17.11 10.93
CA LEU A 705 -8.94 17.79 12.23
C LEU A 705 -9.65 17.04 13.36
N THR A 706 -10.67 16.25 13.01
CA THR A 706 -11.25 15.24 13.91
C THR A 706 -12.09 14.24 13.11
N HIS A 707 -11.93 12.96 13.41
CA HIS A 707 -12.94 11.95 13.13
C HIS A 707 -13.60 11.53 14.45
N SER A 708 -14.90 11.79 14.58
CA SER A 708 -15.65 11.55 15.83
C SER A 708 -15.80 10.08 16.22
N TYR A 709 -15.53 9.14 15.30
CA TYR A 709 -15.50 7.70 15.56
C TYR A 709 -14.20 7.27 16.28
N ILE A 710 -13.10 8.00 16.09
CA ILE A 710 -11.79 7.76 16.73
C ILE A 710 -11.75 8.49 18.07
N SER A 711 -11.86 9.82 18.02
CA SER A 711 -11.37 10.68 19.10
C SER A 711 -12.35 10.87 20.27
N ASN A 712 -13.59 10.39 20.15
CA ASN A 712 -14.73 10.76 21.00
C ASN A 712 -15.00 12.29 21.12
N LYS A 713 -14.28 13.15 20.37
CA LYS A 713 -14.36 14.62 20.44
C LYS A 713 -15.69 15.10 19.82
N LYS A 714 -16.74 15.16 20.64
CA LYS A 714 -18.08 15.66 20.25
C LYS A 714 -18.17 17.20 20.12
N THR A 715 -17.07 17.92 20.31
CA THR A 715 -17.02 19.39 20.21
C THR A 715 -15.73 19.82 19.53
N ILE A 716 -15.84 20.69 18.53
CA ILE A 716 -14.70 21.20 17.74
C ILE A 716 -14.93 22.68 17.39
N THR A 717 -13.85 23.45 17.24
CA THR A 717 -13.87 24.77 16.61
C THR A 717 -13.75 24.56 15.10
N LEU A 718 -14.74 25.01 14.33
CA LEU A 718 -14.72 24.81 12.88
C LEU A 718 -13.62 25.66 12.23
N PRO A 719 -12.79 25.09 11.32
CA PRO A 719 -11.78 25.85 10.58
C PRO A 719 -12.42 26.87 9.62
N GLU A 720 -11.63 27.82 9.15
CA GLU A 720 -12.03 28.66 8.01
C GLU A 720 -11.86 27.89 6.70
N ASN A 721 -12.74 28.12 5.72
CA ASN A 721 -12.78 27.50 4.38
C ASN A 721 -12.82 25.94 4.32
N GLY A 722 -12.84 25.25 5.46
CA GLY A 722 -12.78 23.78 5.50
C GLY A 722 -14.07 23.06 5.13
N PHE A 723 -14.08 21.75 5.38
CA PHE A 723 -15.16 20.84 4.99
C PHE A 723 -15.63 19.99 6.17
N ILE A 724 -16.87 19.54 6.13
CA ILE A 724 -17.43 18.60 7.11
C ILE A 724 -18.32 17.57 6.43
N VAL A 725 -18.11 16.31 6.79
CA VAL A 725 -18.92 15.17 6.35
C VAL A 725 -19.72 14.60 7.51
N PHE A 726 -20.94 14.20 7.23
CA PHE A 726 -21.82 13.46 8.14
C PHE A 726 -22.17 12.11 7.51
N ALA A 727 -21.80 11.01 8.16
CA ALA A 727 -22.05 9.65 7.70
C ALA A 727 -22.90 8.86 8.72
N GLY A 728 -23.60 7.81 8.28
CA GLY A 728 -24.43 6.98 9.15
C GLY A 728 -25.37 6.05 8.40
N GLU A 729 -26.09 5.19 9.12
CA GLU A 729 -27.17 4.42 8.50
C GLU A 729 -28.32 5.33 8.01
N LYS A 730 -29.17 4.76 7.16
CA LYS A 730 -30.36 5.41 6.59
C LYS A 730 -31.23 6.04 7.69
N ASN A 731 -31.65 7.29 7.48
CA ASN A 731 -32.46 8.10 8.40
C ASN A 731 -31.82 8.48 9.76
N LYS A 732 -30.52 8.19 10.01
CA LYS A 732 -29.85 8.67 11.22
C LYS A 732 -29.79 10.20 11.24
N LYS A 733 -30.06 10.80 12.39
CA LYS A 733 -30.12 12.25 12.58
C LYS A 733 -29.05 12.72 13.56
N ILE A 734 -28.02 13.39 13.04
CA ILE A 734 -27.01 14.08 13.84
C ILE A 734 -27.55 15.48 14.14
N THR A 735 -27.42 15.93 15.38
CA THR A 735 -27.81 17.31 15.77
C THR A 735 -26.60 18.10 16.23
N ALA A 736 -26.60 19.39 15.94
CA ALA A 736 -25.48 20.29 16.20
C ALA A 736 -25.99 21.56 16.87
N VAL A 737 -25.18 22.07 17.81
CA VAL A 737 -25.42 23.33 18.52
C VAL A 737 -24.15 24.15 18.48
N TYR A 738 -24.24 25.38 17.97
CA TYR A 738 -23.16 26.36 18.12
C TYR A 738 -23.16 26.85 19.56
N ASN A 739 -22.02 26.77 20.23
CA ASN A 739 -21.86 27.40 21.53
C ASN A 739 -21.84 28.92 21.33
N THR A 740 -22.93 29.59 21.67
CA THR A 740 -22.91 31.03 21.92
C THR A 740 -21.98 31.31 23.11
N LYS A 741 -21.00 32.20 22.91
CA LYS A 741 -20.32 32.87 24.02
C LYS A 741 -21.30 33.76 24.76
#